data_AF-A0A7H8S8R0-F1
#
_entry.id   AF-A0A7H8S8R0-F1
#
_cell.length_a   1.000
_cell.length_b   1.000
_cell.length_c   1.000
_cell.angle_alpha   90.00
_cell.angle_beta   90.00
_cell.angle_gamma   90.00
#
_symmetry.space_group_name_H-M   'P 1'
#
loop_
_entity.id
_entity.type
_entity.pdbx_description
1 polymer ?
#
loop_
_entity_poly.entity_id
_entity_poly.type
_entity_poly.pdbx_seq_one_letter_code
_entity_poly.pdbx_strand_id
1 'polypeptide(L)'
;MPKLMKQILMAMTAIACFILLGFSGQWLNGQTDDSRFETLEDEVMRIVDEASDEGDISISIETSEGEINVNETEVYSAASTIKVPILVEAIRQAEEGILNLDEKIGIDSSDIVGGGGILNDLSENQSMTLRDLLTLMIIVSDNSATNMIIDRVGMDAVNETCLEMGCEQTELQRYMMDFSSPLDNLTTSKDMAGILKAIDEGNIVSEEGQDEILKIMREQKLAAGLPAHATGATFASKGGSLSGPPQIRHDVALVTQGNKSVYAAVLTSGLFKPTARSAMNEIGEKIADYLNAAPPPSEPDQYATDFTEYETGEQPDDWSTLWRDSSWTVLDEPRRLEHLPDGGRRALVWDKVGEVRGDVEVSSVVRASGVNNTLFQQGLHMSGSAGDEDFYYIDMRSPDASSSANRVRINEVQNGSFSLLGSAELPFTVEEDTWYQVVLQRDGDKLRTKVWPYGEEEPDDWQVEVTDDSLDWGWIGLGHFSSGTVNDWAYVGVGTAGESAPRAPDDLFEPEDPEVDKTELQMRVDEINAENLNENDYTEESWQALQDALAAAENVLNDPDAIQSDVDAALAALNEARDGLEEVDPISASSMITSVESFAEEGAFESDDAVRSLITHLTAVSRYEENNQAEKVISHTESFKQLLDHQEENEMISDEAYDSLYSDAESLIENWQ
;
A
#
# COMPACT_ATOMS: atom_id res chain seq x y z
N MET A 1 -46.07 -2.06 -27.57
CA MET A 1 -46.39 -3.32 -26.84
C MET A 1 -46.85 -2.95 -25.44
N PRO A 2 -47.95 -3.49 -24.90
CA PRO A 2 -48.52 -2.95 -23.68
C PRO A 2 -47.73 -3.38 -22.44
N LYS A 3 -47.60 -2.44 -21.47
CA LYS A 3 -46.85 -2.46 -20.20
C LYS A 3 -46.81 -3.78 -19.42
N LEU A 4 -47.81 -4.64 -19.60
CA LEU A 4 -47.91 -5.95 -18.95
C LEU A 4 -46.77 -6.91 -19.34
N MET A 5 -46.20 -6.77 -20.54
CA MET A 5 -45.16 -7.68 -21.02
C MET A 5 -43.74 -7.29 -20.54
N LYS A 6 -43.53 -6.03 -20.12
CA LYS A 6 -42.29 -5.57 -19.45
C LYS A 6 -42.26 -5.98 -17.96
N GLN A 7 -43.41 -5.89 -17.28
CA GLN A 7 -43.52 -6.34 -15.88
C GLN A 7 -43.36 -7.86 -15.71
N ILE A 8 -43.83 -8.66 -16.67
CA ILE A 8 -43.63 -10.12 -16.65
C ILE A 8 -42.18 -10.50 -16.94
N LEU A 9 -41.46 -9.71 -17.76
CA LEU A 9 -40.05 -10.00 -18.08
C LEU A 9 -39.12 -9.61 -16.91
N MET A 10 -39.36 -8.49 -16.22
CA MET A 10 -38.63 -8.10 -15.00
C MET A 10 -38.89 -9.04 -13.82
N ALA A 11 -40.13 -9.52 -13.64
CA ALA A 11 -40.44 -10.50 -12.60
C ALA A 11 -39.83 -11.89 -12.88
N MET A 12 -39.54 -12.25 -14.14
CA MET A 12 -38.92 -13.52 -14.49
C MET A 12 -37.39 -13.52 -14.33
N THR A 13 -36.71 -12.37 -14.39
CA THR A 13 -35.27 -12.27 -14.08
C THR A 13 -34.98 -12.33 -12.58
N ALA A 14 -35.83 -11.72 -11.74
CA ALA A 14 -35.68 -11.76 -10.28
C ALA A 14 -35.96 -13.16 -9.68
N ILE A 15 -36.90 -13.93 -10.27
CA ILE A 15 -37.23 -15.29 -9.80
C ILE A 15 -36.21 -16.33 -10.30
N ALA A 16 -35.45 -16.05 -11.36
CA ALA A 16 -34.42 -16.97 -11.87
C ALA A 16 -33.16 -17.03 -10.99
N CYS A 17 -32.85 -16.00 -10.21
CA CYS A 17 -31.73 -16.03 -9.25
C CYS A 17 -32.06 -16.76 -7.94
N PHE A 18 -33.34 -16.96 -7.60
CA PHE A 18 -33.76 -17.55 -6.32
C PHE A 18 -34.02 -19.07 -6.33
N ILE A 19 -33.89 -19.77 -7.48
CA ILE A 19 -34.25 -21.21 -7.59
C ILE A 19 -33.03 -22.16 -7.70
N LEU A 20 -31.78 -21.67 -7.65
CA LEU A 20 -30.59 -22.53 -7.80
C LEU A 20 -29.77 -22.83 -6.53
N LEU A 21 -30.22 -22.43 -5.34
CA LEU A 21 -29.62 -22.89 -4.08
C LEU A 21 -30.65 -23.67 -3.26
N GLY A 22 -30.44 -24.98 -3.23
CA GLY A 22 -31.30 -25.93 -2.55
C GLY A 22 -31.31 -25.74 -1.04
N PHE A 23 -32.50 -25.59 -0.49
CA PHE A 23 -32.77 -25.77 0.93
C PHE A 23 -32.46 -27.22 1.37
N SER A 24 -31.60 -27.35 2.37
CA SER A 24 -31.81 -28.33 3.45
C SER A 24 -31.71 -27.57 4.77
N GLY A 25 -32.86 -27.29 5.36
CA GLY A 25 -32.97 -26.45 6.53
C GLY A 25 -32.51 -27.11 7.83
N GLN A 26 -32.07 -26.24 8.75
CA GLN A 26 -32.39 -26.35 10.17
C GLN A 26 -32.77 -24.95 10.66
N TRP A 27 -33.99 -24.85 11.17
CA TRP A 27 -34.44 -23.69 11.93
C TRP A 27 -33.70 -23.64 13.26
N LEU A 28 -32.92 -22.59 13.45
CA LEU A 28 -32.59 -21.99 14.74
C LEU A 28 -32.75 -20.48 14.55
N ASN A 29 -33.42 -19.82 15.49
CA ASN A 29 -33.54 -18.37 15.53
C ASN A 29 -32.14 -17.74 15.44
N GLY A 30 -31.79 -17.20 14.28
CA GLY A 30 -30.76 -16.18 14.12
C GLY A 30 -31.47 -14.98 13.53
N GLN A 31 -31.35 -13.81 14.16
CA GLN A 31 -31.45 -12.58 13.39
C GLN A 31 -30.43 -12.72 12.26
N THR A 32 -30.85 -12.51 11.02
CA THR A 32 -29.87 -12.27 9.96
C THR A 32 -29.09 -11.04 10.42
N ASP A 33 -27.81 -11.22 10.71
CA ASP A 33 -26.90 -10.14 11.06
C ASP A 33 -26.54 -9.47 9.73
N ASP A 34 -27.55 -8.83 9.11
CA ASP A 34 -27.38 -8.13 7.84
C ASP A 34 -26.38 -7.01 8.09
N SER A 35 -25.40 -6.88 7.19
CA SER A 35 -24.36 -5.86 7.33
C SER A 35 -24.98 -4.46 7.40
N ARG A 36 -24.29 -3.51 8.05
CA ARG A 36 -24.77 -2.12 8.10
C ARG A 36 -25.00 -1.54 6.69
N PHE A 37 -24.19 -1.95 5.72
CA PHE A 37 -24.37 -1.60 4.30
C PHE A 37 -25.63 -2.21 3.68
N GLU A 38 -25.88 -3.52 3.84
CA GLU A 38 -27.11 -4.15 3.32
C GLU A 38 -28.37 -3.51 3.92
N THR A 39 -28.33 -3.15 5.20
CA THR A 39 -29.43 -2.42 5.85
C THR A 39 -29.64 -1.04 5.21
N LEU A 40 -28.57 -0.32 4.89
CA LEU A 40 -28.64 0.95 4.18
C LEU A 40 -29.23 0.76 2.77
N GLU A 41 -28.73 -0.23 2.02
CA GLU A 41 -29.18 -0.55 0.67
C GLU A 41 -30.68 -0.85 0.64
N ASP A 42 -31.16 -1.75 1.50
CA ASP A 42 -32.57 -2.13 1.58
C ASP A 42 -33.49 -0.94 1.90
N GLU A 43 -33.10 -0.08 2.85
CA GLU A 43 -33.88 1.10 3.21
C GLU A 43 -33.88 2.16 2.09
N VAL A 44 -32.74 2.40 1.44
CA VAL A 44 -32.66 3.32 0.30
C VAL A 44 -33.52 2.80 -0.86
N MET A 45 -33.43 1.52 -1.18
CA MET A 45 -34.24 0.91 -2.25
C MET A 45 -35.73 0.97 -1.96
N ARG A 46 -36.14 0.78 -0.68
CA ARG A 46 -37.53 0.98 -0.26
C ARG A 46 -38.00 2.43 -0.50
N ILE A 47 -37.18 3.42 -0.12
CA ILE A 47 -37.50 4.85 -0.32
C ILE A 47 -37.61 5.19 -1.81
N VAL A 48 -36.70 4.65 -2.64
CA VAL A 48 -36.71 4.80 -4.10
C VAL A 48 -37.98 4.24 -4.72
N ASP A 49 -38.37 3.03 -4.33
CA ASP A 49 -39.57 2.37 -4.86
C ASP A 49 -40.83 3.20 -4.54
N GLU A 50 -40.93 3.74 -3.32
CA GLU A 50 -42.04 4.61 -2.91
C GLU A 50 -42.06 5.94 -3.70
N ALA A 51 -40.90 6.55 -3.94
CA ALA A 51 -40.80 7.80 -4.70
C ALA A 51 -41.07 7.60 -6.21
N SER A 52 -40.66 6.46 -6.77
CA SER A 52 -40.75 6.15 -8.20
C SER A 52 -42.18 6.03 -8.74
N ASP A 53 -43.18 5.91 -7.84
CA ASP A 53 -44.60 5.94 -8.20
C ASP A 53 -45.09 7.34 -8.64
N GLU A 54 -44.38 8.41 -8.24
CA GLU A 54 -44.81 9.80 -8.47
C GLU A 54 -43.93 10.59 -9.47
N GLY A 55 -42.71 10.13 -9.74
CA GLY A 55 -41.75 10.79 -10.63
C GLY A 55 -40.45 10.02 -10.77
N ASP A 56 -39.50 10.57 -11.52
CA ASP A 56 -38.20 9.93 -11.74
C ASP A 56 -37.23 10.33 -10.62
N ILE A 57 -36.49 9.35 -10.11
CA ILE A 57 -35.42 9.50 -9.12
C ILE A 57 -34.17 8.76 -9.62
N SER A 58 -33.02 9.41 -9.45
CA SER A 58 -31.69 8.87 -9.73
C SER A 58 -30.82 9.05 -8.51
N ILE A 59 -30.10 7.99 -8.13
CA ILE A 59 -29.28 7.93 -6.93
C ILE A 59 -27.91 7.35 -7.28
N SER A 60 -26.88 7.96 -6.72
CA SER A 60 -25.56 7.34 -6.57
C SER A 60 -25.09 7.63 -5.15
N ILE A 61 -24.88 6.56 -4.36
CA ILE A 61 -24.35 6.62 -3.00
C ILE A 61 -23.16 5.67 -2.96
N GLU A 62 -22.00 6.18 -2.59
CA GLU A 62 -20.77 5.40 -2.45
C GLU A 62 -20.28 5.47 -1.01
N THR A 63 -19.95 4.30 -0.44
CA THR A 63 -19.38 4.12 0.90
C THR A 63 -18.09 3.30 0.82
N SER A 64 -17.38 3.14 1.94
CA SER A 64 -16.23 2.22 2.02
C SER A 64 -16.59 0.74 1.87
N GLU A 65 -17.87 0.37 2.02
CA GLU A 65 -18.35 -1.03 1.99
C GLU A 65 -19.07 -1.39 0.70
N GLY A 66 -19.54 -0.42 -0.06
CA GLY A 66 -20.23 -0.66 -1.33
C GLY A 66 -20.89 0.58 -1.94
N GLU A 67 -21.63 0.36 -3.01
CA GLU A 67 -22.34 1.41 -3.76
C GLU A 67 -23.82 1.09 -3.92
N ILE A 68 -24.68 2.11 -3.82
CA ILE A 68 -26.12 2.03 -4.11
C ILE A 68 -26.42 2.94 -5.29
N ASN A 69 -26.78 2.34 -6.42
CA ASN A 69 -26.97 3.06 -7.69
C ASN A 69 -28.35 2.78 -8.29
N VAL A 70 -29.07 3.85 -8.63
CA VAL A 70 -30.38 3.79 -9.32
C VAL A 70 -30.38 4.83 -10.43
N ASN A 71 -30.47 4.39 -11.69
CA ASN A 71 -30.50 5.29 -12.86
C ASN A 71 -29.33 6.29 -12.84
N GLU A 72 -28.17 5.87 -12.36
CA GLU A 72 -27.07 6.73 -11.94
C GLU A 72 -26.40 7.47 -13.10
N THR A 73 -26.54 6.92 -14.31
CA THR A 73 -26.03 7.48 -15.58
C THR A 73 -27.06 8.27 -16.37
N GLU A 74 -28.30 8.39 -15.89
CA GLU A 74 -29.32 9.21 -16.54
C GLU A 74 -28.98 10.71 -16.41
N VAL A 75 -29.10 11.44 -17.51
CA VAL A 75 -28.74 12.86 -17.58
C VAL A 75 -29.94 13.72 -17.19
N TYR A 76 -29.73 14.58 -16.19
CA TYR A 76 -30.71 15.55 -15.69
C TYR A 76 -30.19 16.97 -15.91
N SER A 77 -31.12 17.94 -15.92
CA SER A 77 -30.74 19.33 -15.68
C SER A 77 -30.14 19.43 -14.27
N ALA A 78 -28.90 19.93 -14.17
CA ALA A 78 -28.17 20.06 -12.91
C ALA A 78 -28.80 21.05 -11.92
N ALA A 79 -29.67 21.96 -12.40
CA ALA A 79 -30.16 23.06 -11.59
C ALA A 79 -29.00 23.79 -10.90
N SER A 80 -28.97 23.88 -9.56
CA SER A 80 -27.89 24.55 -8.82
C SER A 80 -26.82 23.60 -8.27
N THR A 81 -26.88 22.30 -8.52
CA THR A 81 -25.80 21.37 -8.13
C THR A 81 -24.54 21.64 -8.96
N ILE A 82 -24.68 22.16 -10.19
CA ILE A 82 -23.57 22.63 -11.05
C ILE A 82 -22.67 23.67 -10.40
N LYS A 83 -23.09 24.31 -9.30
CA LYS A 83 -22.29 25.27 -8.56
C LYS A 83 -21.14 24.61 -7.78
N VAL A 84 -21.20 23.29 -7.53
CA VAL A 84 -20.10 22.53 -6.90
C VAL A 84 -18.86 22.52 -7.81
N PRO A 85 -18.90 22.05 -9.07
CA PRO A 85 -17.71 22.12 -9.93
C PRO A 85 -17.27 23.56 -10.24
N ILE A 86 -18.18 24.55 -10.27
CA ILE A 86 -17.77 25.97 -10.36
C ILE A 86 -16.93 26.40 -9.15
N LEU A 87 -17.30 25.94 -7.94
CA LEU A 87 -16.52 26.22 -6.72
C LEU A 87 -15.14 25.57 -6.79
N VAL A 88 -15.07 24.27 -7.15
CA VAL A 88 -13.81 23.53 -7.28
C VAL A 88 -12.85 24.27 -8.20
N GLU A 89 -13.31 24.61 -9.41
CA GLU A 89 -12.47 25.28 -10.40
C GLU A 89 -12.03 26.68 -9.95
N ALA A 90 -12.90 27.44 -9.28
CA ALA A 90 -12.52 28.76 -8.76
C ALA A 90 -11.41 28.67 -7.70
N ILE A 91 -11.43 27.64 -6.86
CA ILE A 91 -10.38 27.39 -5.86
C ILE A 91 -9.10 26.93 -6.54
N ARG A 92 -9.18 26.00 -7.51
CA ARG A 92 -8.02 25.56 -8.30
C ARG A 92 -7.30 26.73 -8.99
N GLN A 93 -8.05 27.61 -9.66
CA GLN A 93 -7.48 28.82 -10.26
C GLN A 93 -6.88 29.79 -9.23
N ALA A 94 -7.37 29.79 -8.00
CA ALA A 94 -6.78 30.60 -6.93
C ALA A 94 -5.44 30.04 -6.45
N GLU A 95 -5.32 28.72 -6.32
CA GLU A 95 -4.06 28.03 -5.99
C GLU A 95 -3.00 28.23 -7.09
N GLU A 96 -3.44 28.25 -8.35
CA GLU A 96 -2.60 28.58 -9.50
C GLU A 96 -2.23 30.08 -9.60
N GLY A 97 -2.79 30.91 -8.73
CA GLY A 97 -2.57 32.36 -8.70
C GLY A 97 -3.23 33.14 -9.84
N ILE A 98 -4.15 32.51 -10.58
CA ILE A 98 -4.96 33.12 -11.65
C ILE A 98 -6.04 34.02 -11.03
N LEU A 99 -6.69 33.54 -9.97
CA LEU A 99 -7.69 34.28 -9.20
C LEU A 99 -7.12 34.70 -7.85
N ASN A 100 -7.59 35.84 -7.35
CA ASN A 100 -7.31 36.28 -5.98
C ASN A 100 -8.63 36.29 -5.20
N LEU A 101 -8.77 35.38 -4.24
CA LEU A 101 -9.98 35.22 -3.44
C LEU A 101 -10.33 36.48 -2.61
N ASP A 102 -9.33 37.30 -2.27
CA ASP A 102 -9.50 38.54 -1.52
C ASP A 102 -9.74 39.77 -2.42
N GLU A 103 -9.73 39.60 -3.75
CA GLU A 103 -10.07 40.67 -4.68
C GLU A 103 -11.51 41.13 -4.45
N LYS A 104 -11.68 42.44 -4.31
CA LYS A 104 -13.01 43.06 -4.19
C LYS A 104 -13.60 43.35 -5.56
N ILE A 105 -14.76 42.75 -5.82
CA ILE A 105 -15.53 42.91 -7.05
C ILE A 105 -16.70 43.84 -6.76
N GLY A 106 -16.92 44.82 -7.64
CA GLY A 106 -18.10 45.68 -7.60
C GLY A 106 -19.30 44.94 -8.15
N ILE A 107 -20.47 45.07 -7.51
CA ILE A 107 -21.71 44.44 -7.94
C ILE A 107 -22.60 45.53 -8.54
N ASP A 108 -22.77 45.48 -9.87
CA ASP A 108 -23.61 46.42 -10.61
C ASP A 108 -25.03 45.88 -10.77
N SER A 109 -25.99 46.79 -10.97
CA SER A 109 -27.40 46.41 -11.20
C SER A 109 -27.61 45.52 -12.42
N SER A 110 -26.67 45.51 -13.38
CA SER A 110 -26.69 44.63 -14.56
C SER A 110 -26.34 43.18 -14.25
N ASP A 111 -25.63 42.94 -13.15
CA ASP A 111 -25.18 41.59 -12.74
C ASP A 111 -26.29 40.83 -12.01
N ILE A 112 -27.30 41.56 -11.52
CA ILE A 112 -28.41 41.02 -10.75
C ILE A 112 -29.39 40.28 -11.65
N VAL A 113 -29.50 38.98 -11.44
CA VAL A 113 -30.49 38.11 -12.08
C VAL A 113 -31.54 37.62 -11.05
N GLY A 114 -32.67 37.11 -11.55
CA GLY A 114 -33.74 36.59 -10.68
C GLY A 114 -33.42 35.24 -10.01
N GLY A 115 -34.43 34.65 -9.38
CA GLY A 115 -34.33 33.32 -8.78
C GLY A 115 -33.82 33.37 -7.34
N GLY A 116 -33.01 32.38 -6.95
CA GLY A 116 -32.45 32.30 -5.60
C GLY A 116 -31.23 33.21 -5.43
N GLY A 117 -31.07 33.74 -4.22
CA GLY A 117 -29.98 34.63 -3.85
C GLY A 117 -30.41 35.66 -2.82
N ILE A 118 -29.44 36.41 -2.31
CA ILE A 118 -29.65 37.57 -1.44
C ILE A 118 -29.16 38.87 -2.09
N LEU A 119 -28.30 38.80 -3.12
CA LEU A 119 -27.75 39.98 -3.77
C LEU A 119 -28.84 40.88 -4.39
N ASN A 120 -29.95 40.30 -4.86
CA ASN A 120 -31.12 41.03 -5.34
C ASN A 120 -31.86 41.83 -4.26
N ASP A 121 -31.63 41.52 -2.97
CA ASP A 121 -32.27 42.16 -1.82
C ASP A 121 -31.33 43.15 -1.10
N LEU A 122 -30.04 43.15 -1.42
CA LEU A 122 -29.06 44.09 -0.87
C LEU A 122 -29.13 45.46 -1.56
N SER A 123 -28.61 46.48 -0.89
CA SER A 123 -28.52 47.84 -1.45
C SER A 123 -27.56 47.89 -2.65
N GLU A 124 -27.82 48.75 -3.63
CA GLU A 124 -26.95 48.94 -4.80
C GLU A 124 -25.51 49.36 -4.43
N ASN A 125 -24.56 49.20 -5.38
CA ASN A 125 -23.14 49.56 -5.27
C ASN A 125 -22.41 48.83 -4.14
N GLN A 126 -22.75 47.56 -3.89
CA GLN A 126 -21.94 46.73 -3.01
C GLN A 126 -20.60 46.40 -3.66
N SER A 127 -19.62 46.10 -2.82
CA SER A 127 -18.42 45.41 -3.24
C SER A 127 -18.09 44.31 -2.24
N MET A 128 -17.84 43.12 -2.76
CA MET A 128 -17.60 41.89 -1.99
C MET A 128 -16.33 41.22 -2.48
N THR A 129 -15.69 40.43 -1.63
CA THR A 129 -14.54 39.63 -2.08
C THR A 129 -15.00 38.51 -3.02
N LEU A 130 -14.12 38.01 -3.88
CA LEU A 130 -14.41 36.82 -4.69
C LEU A 130 -14.79 35.63 -3.79
N ARG A 131 -14.14 35.47 -2.64
CA ARG A 131 -14.49 34.49 -1.59
C ARG A 131 -15.92 34.66 -1.06
N ASP A 132 -16.36 35.89 -0.80
CA ASP A 132 -17.74 36.15 -0.37
C ASP A 132 -18.75 35.74 -1.46
N LEU A 133 -18.44 36.00 -2.73
CA LEU A 133 -19.29 35.60 -3.86
C LEU A 133 -19.37 34.08 -4.01
N LEU A 134 -18.24 33.37 -3.89
CA LEU A 134 -18.21 31.89 -3.85
C LEU A 134 -19.03 31.35 -2.68
N THR A 135 -18.90 31.98 -1.51
CA THR A 135 -19.69 31.62 -0.33
C THR A 135 -21.17 31.78 -0.62
N LEU A 136 -21.63 32.95 -1.09
CA LEU A 136 -23.05 33.21 -1.41
C LEU A 136 -23.59 32.29 -2.52
N MET A 137 -22.75 31.98 -3.52
CA MET A 137 -23.07 31.04 -4.59
C MET A 137 -23.48 29.66 -4.04
N ILE A 138 -22.86 29.22 -2.95
CA ILE A 138 -23.16 27.93 -2.33
C ILE A 138 -24.21 28.05 -1.24
N ILE A 139 -23.97 28.86 -0.20
CA ILE A 139 -24.72 28.78 1.07
C ILE A 139 -26.17 29.25 0.96
N VAL A 140 -26.46 30.17 0.04
CA VAL A 140 -27.82 30.66 -0.26
C VAL A 140 -28.17 30.48 -1.74
N SER A 141 -27.33 29.74 -2.47
CA SER A 141 -27.52 29.42 -3.87
C SER A 141 -27.70 30.66 -4.77
N ASP A 142 -26.98 31.75 -4.51
CA ASP A 142 -27.16 33.04 -5.20
C ASP A 142 -26.79 32.96 -6.68
N ASN A 143 -27.77 33.21 -7.56
CA ASN A 143 -27.59 33.12 -9.01
C ASN A 143 -26.75 34.25 -9.60
N SER A 144 -26.82 35.46 -9.02
CA SER A 144 -26.05 36.61 -9.49
C SER A 144 -24.58 36.40 -9.15
N ALA A 145 -24.29 35.99 -7.91
CA ALA A 145 -22.93 35.61 -7.52
C ALA A 145 -22.38 34.50 -8.43
N THR A 146 -23.19 33.49 -8.74
CA THR A 146 -22.78 32.39 -9.65
C THR A 146 -22.36 32.93 -11.01
N ASN A 147 -23.17 33.79 -11.64
CA ASN A 147 -22.87 34.33 -12.95
C ASN A 147 -21.59 35.18 -12.94
N MET A 148 -21.39 35.97 -11.89
CA MET A 148 -20.16 36.74 -11.70
C MET A 148 -18.93 35.83 -11.56
N ILE A 149 -19.05 34.69 -10.86
CA ILE A 149 -17.96 33.71 -10.79
C ILE A 149 -17.70 33.08 -12.15
N ILE A 150 -18.76 32.71 -12.90
CA ILE A 150 -18.63 32.16 -14.26
C ILE A 150 -17.88 33.12 -15.18
N ASP A 151 -18.13 34.43 -15.08
CA ASP A 151 -17.42 35.44 -15.88
C ASP A 151 -15.90 35.52 -15.57
N ARG A 152 -15.49 35.13 -14.36
CA ARG A 152 -14.09 35.13 -13.94
C ARG A 152 -13.39 33.82 -14.27
N VAL A 153 -14.09 32.71 -14.04
CA VAL A 153 -13.56 31.34 -14.14
C VAL A 153 -13.62 30.79 -15.56
N GLY A 154 -14.70 31.06 -16.29
CA GLY A 154 -14.97 30.52 -17.62
C GLY A 154 -15.68 29.16 -17.59
N MET A 155 -16.67 28.97 -18.46
CA MET A 155 -17.44 27.71 -18.54
C MET A 155 -16.59 26.53 -19.04
N ASP A 156 -15.72 26.78 -20.03
CA ASP A 156 -14.85 25.75 -20.60
C ASP A 156 -13.89 25.17 -19.55
N ALA A 157 -13.33 26.03 -18.70
CA ALA A 157 -12.46 25.60 -17.61
C ALA A 157 -13.21 24.71 -16.61
N VAL A 158 -14.42 25.10 -16.19
CA VAL A 158 -15.27 24.28 -15.31
C VAL A 158 -15.56 22.90 -15.93
N ASN A 159 -15.86 22.86 -17.24
CA ASN A 159 -16.14 21.61 -17.94
C ASN A 159 -14.89 20.74 -18.08
N GLU A 160 -13.71 21.33 -18.29
CA GLU A 160 -12.43 20.60 -18.32
C GLU A 160 -12.14 19.98 -16.95
N THR A 161 -12.36 20.71 -15.86
CA THR A 161 -12.19 20.18 -14.49
C THR A 161 -13.16 19.03 -14.20
N CYS A 162 -14.41 19.09 -14.70
CA CYS A 162 -15.31 17.94 -14.63
C CYS A 162 -14.73 16.70 -15.33
N LEU A 163 -14.13 16.87 -16.52
CA LEU A 163 -13.49 15.78 -17.26
C LEU A 163 -12.26 15.23 -16.53
N GLU A 164 -11.44 16.09 -15.93
CA GLU A 164 -10.29 15.69 -15.11
C GLU A 164 -10.70 14.85 -13.90
N MET A 165 -11.85 15.16 -13.29
CA MET A 165 -12.47 14.37 -12.22
C MET A 165 -13.23 13.12 -12.75
N GLY A 166 -13.17 12.82 -14.05
CA GLY A 166 -13.87 11.67 -14.66
C GLY A 166 -15.40 11.82 -14.80
N CYS A 167 -15.92 13.04 -14.66
CA CYS A 167 -17.34 13.38 -14.63
C CYS A 167 -17.81 13.92 -15.99
N GLU A 168 -17.83 13.03 -16.98
CA GLU A 168 -17.97 13.38 -18.40
C GLU A 168 -19.33 13.95 -18.82
N GLN A 169 -20.39 13.76 -18.02
CA GLN A 169 -21.76 14.12 -18.36
C GLN A 169 -22.20 15.41 -17.67
N THR A 170 -21.31 16.03 -16.90
CA THR A 170 -21.54 17.29 -16.18
C THR A 170 -21.02 18.45 -16.99
N GLU A 171 -21.94 19.24 -17.53
CA GLU A 171 -21.62 20.35 -18.42
C GLU A 171 -22.34 21.64 -17.99
N LEU A 172 -21.57 22.69 -17.75
CA LEU A 172 -22.03 24.07 -17.63
C LEU A 172 -22.12 24.69 -19.04
N GLN A 173 -23.34 24.88 -19.54
CA GLN A 173 -23.59 25.36 -20.90
C GLN A 173 -24.29 26.72 -20.96
N ARG A 174 -24.79 27.23 -19.82
CA ARG A 174 -25.45 28.53 -19.73
C ARG A 174 -25.35 29.17 -18.36
N TYR A 175 -25.50 30.49 -18.36
CA TYR A 175 -25.65 31.28 -17.14
C TYR A 175 -26.93 30.91 -16.37
N MET A 176 -26.91 31.16 -15.06
CA MET A 176 -28.08 31.01 -14.21
C MET A 176 -29.20 31.94 -14.70
N MET A 177 -30.43 31.43 -14.71
CA MET A 177 -31.65 32.11 -15.13
C MET A 177 -31.74 32.52 -16.62
N ASP A 178 -30.76 32.18 -17.45
CA ASP A 178 -30.88 32.34 -18.91
C ASP A 178 -31.71 31.20 -19.53
N PHE A 179 -33.02 31.21 -19.28
CA PHE A 179 -33.96 30.26 -19.89
C PHE A 179 -34.26 30.55 -21.36
N SER A 180 -33.61 31.56 -21.96
CA SER A 180 -33.71 31.84 -23.38
C SER A 180 -32.68 31.06 -24.22
N SER A 181 -31.61 30.59 -23.57
CA SER A 181 -30.63 29.68 -24.17
C SER A 181 -31.29 28.36 -24.60
N PRO A 182 -30.92 27.80 -25.77
CA PRO A 182 -31.34 26.46 -26.18
C PRO A 182 -30.55 25.35 -25.47
N LEU A 183 -29.48 25.69 -24.76
CA LEU A 183 -28.64 24.78 -23.98
C LEU A 183 -29.08 24.75 -22.52
N ASP A 184 -28.68 23.72 -21.78
CA ASP A 184 -28.97 23.61 -20.35
C ASP A 184 -27.74 23.11 -19.58
N ASN A 185 -27.72 23.33 -18.28
CA ASN A 185 -26.64 22.79 -17.45
C ASN A 185 -27.00 21.35 -17.08
N LEU A 186 -26.12 20.40 -17.39
CA LEU A 186 -26.38 18.97 -17.32
C LEU A 186 -25.53 18.29 -16.25
N THR A 187 -26.01 17.16 -15.75
CA THR A 187 -25.28 16.28 -14.82
C THR A 187 -25.92 14.91 -14.75
N THR A 188 -25.21 13.95 -14.17
CA THR A 188 -25.77 12.68 -13.66
C THR A 188 -25.60 12.62 -12.14
N SER A 189 -26.24 11.66 -11.45
CA SER A 189 -25.99 11.46 -10.02
C SER A 189 -24.62 10.83 -9.80
N LYS A 190 -24.19 9.92 -10.68
CA LYS A 190 -22.84 9.36 -10.69
C LYS A 190 -21.75 10.43 -10.74
N ASP A 191 -21.87 11.39 -11.66
CA ASP A 191 -20.89 12.46 -11.78
C ASP A 191 -20.85 13.34 -10.53
N MET A 192 -22.01 13.67 -9.95
CA MET A 192 -22.02 14.49 -8.73
C MET A 192 -21.42 13.76 -7.53
N ALA A 193 -21.65 12.46 -7.38
CA ALA A 193 -20.96 11.64 -6.38
C ALA A 193 -19.45 11.60 -6.66
N GLY A 194 -19.04 11.44 -7.92
CA GLY A 194 -17.64 11.48 -8.34
C GLY A 194 -16.94 12.82 -8.06
N ILE A 195 -17.63 13.95 -8.27
CA ILE A 195 -17.11 15.28 -7.92
C ILE A 195 -16.89 15.40 -6.40
N LEU A 196 -17.84 14.92 -5.59
CA LEU A 196 -17.70 14.93 -4.14
C LEU A 196 -16.53 14.07 -3.67
N LYS A 197 -16.35 12.90 -4.28
CA LYS A 197 -15.21 12.00 -4.03
C LYS A 197 -13.88 12.64 -4.41
N ALA A 198 -13.80 13.25 -5.59
CA ALA A 198 -12.58 13.94 -6.04
C ALA A 198 -12.19 15.12 -5.11
N ILE A 199 -13.18 15.79 -4.52
CA ILE A 199 -12.94 16.80 -3.48
C ILE A 199 -12.38 16.16 -2.21
N ASP A 200 -12.98 15.06 -1.72
CA ASP A 200 -12.60 14.42 -0.44
C ASP A 200 -11.26 13.66 -0.50
N GLU A 201 -10.91 13.10 -1.64
CA GLU A 201 -9.62 12.41 -1.83
C GLU A 201 -8.46 13.38 -2.12
N GLY A 202 -8.72 14.69 -2.24
CA GLY A 202 -7.67 15.69 -2.46
C GLY A 202 -6.99 15.60 -3.84
N ASN A 203 -7.63 14.95 -4.82
CA ASN A 203 -7.01 14.64 -6.11
C ASN A 203 -7.00 15.81 -7.11
N ILE A 204 -7.70 16.92 -6.82
CA ILE A 204 -7.91 18.03 -7.78
C ILE A 204 -7.49 19.41 -7.26
N VAL A 205 -7.31 19.56 -5.94
CA VAL A 205 -6.89 20.79 -5.25
C VAL A 205 -5.96 20.42 -4.09
N SER A 206 -5.21 21.38 -3.56
CA SER A 206 -4.41 21.13 -2.34
C SER A 206 -5.30 20.90 -1.10
N GLU A 207 -4.71 20.42 -0.01
CA GLU A 207 -5.40 20.26 1.29
C GLU A 207 -6.04 21.59 1.77
N GLU A 208 -5.36 22.73 1.59
CA GLU A 208 -5.92 24.05 1.92
C GLU A 208 -7.13 24.39 1.04
N GLY A 209 -7.07 24.05 -0.25
CA GLY A 209 -8.17 24.23 -1.19
C GLY A 209 -9.37 23.35 -0.86
N GLN A 210 -9.13 22.08 -0.57
CA GLN A 210 -10.13 21.12 -0.11
C GLN A 210 -10.85 21.65 1.14
N ASP A 211 -10.10 22.11 2.14
CA ASP A 211 -10.64 22.68 3.37
C ASP A 211 -11.56 23.88 3.11
N GLU A 212 -11.15 24.80 2.23
CA GLU A 212 -11.97 25.95 1.88
C GLU A 212 -13.26 25.55 1.14
N ILE A 213 -13.20 24.58 0.23
CA ILE A 213 -14.39 24.03 -0.47
C ILE A 213 -15.37 23.43 0.55
N LEU A 214 -14.89 22.51 1.38
CA LEU A 214 -15.71 21.77 2.33
C LEU A 214 -16.28 22.70 3.40
N LYS A 215 -15.50 23.67 3.88
CA LYS A 215 -15.97 24.71 4.81
C LYS A 215 -17.14 25.50 4.23
N ILE A 216 -17.08 25.93 2.97
CA ILE A 216 -18.18 26.65 2.33
C ILE A 216 -19.42 25.74 2.18
N MET A 217 -19.23 24.49 1.76
CA MET A 217 -20.33 23.55 1.55
C MET A 217 -21.03 23.11 2.86
N ARG A 218 -20.28 22.97 3.96
CA ARG A 218 -20.83 22.68 5.31
C ARG A 218 -21.72 23.81 5.83
N GLU A 219 -21.48 25.05 5.38
CA GLU A 219 -22.25 26.22 5.80
C GLU A 219 -23.57 26.44 5.03
N GLN A 220 -23.97 25.47 4.19
CA GLN A 220 -25.21 25.51 3.41
C GLN A 220 -26.45 25.89 4.25
N LYS A 221 -27.11 27.00 3.91
CA LYS A 221 -28.33 27.45 4.62
C LYS A 221 -29.61 26.89 4.03
N LEU A 222 -29.57 26.37 2.80
CA LEU A 222 -30.70 25.72 2.13
C LEU A 222 -30.71 24.19 2.31
N ALA A 223 -30.33 23.71 3.50
CA ALA A 223 -30.14 22.30 3.87
C ALA A 223 -31.47 21.55 4.18
N ALA A 224 -32.42 21.61 3.26
CA ALA A 224 -33.74 20.95 3.37
C ALA A 224 -33.88 19.74 2.43
N GLY A 225 -32.78 19.01 2.22
CA GLY A 225 -32.70 17.75 1.48
C GLY A 225 -31.96 16.71 2.33
N LEU A 226 -30.85 16.15 1.85
CA LEU A 226 -30.07 15.11 2.56
C LEU A 226 -29.70 15.50 4.01
N PRO A 227 -29.24 16.73 4.32
CA PRO A 227 -28.87 17.06 5.70
C PRO A 227 -30.06 17.27 6.64
N ALA A 228 -31.29 17.26 6.14
CA ALA A 228 -32.45 17.55 6.97
C ALA A 228 -32.70 16.40 7.95
N HIS A 229 -32.81 16.74 9.23
CA HIS A 229 -33.13 15.82 10.34
C HIS A 229 -32.06 14.78 10.71
N ALA A 230 -31.05 14.55 9.85
CA ALA A 230 -29.90 13.72 10.19
C ALA A 230 -29.12 14.28 11.38
N THR A 231 -28.65 13.38 12.25
CA THR A 231 -27.82 13.69 13.43
C THR A 231 -26.64 12.73 13.50
N GLY A 232 -25.53 13.13 14.11
CA GLY A 232 -24.36 12.25 14.28
C GLY A 232 -23.46 12.16 13.04
N ALA A 233 -23.68 12.98 12.02
CA ALA A 233 -22.80 13.11 10.85
C ALA A 233 -22.75 14.58 10.38
N THR A 234 -21.66 14.94 9.71
CA THR A 234 -21.45 16.26 9.11
C THR A 234 -21.77 16.20 7.62
N PHE A 235 -22.47 17.22 7.09
CA PHE A 235 -22.87 17.27 5.69
C PHE A 235 -22.28 18.49 4.98
N ALA A 236 -21.41 18.27 4.00
CA ALA A 236 -21.02 19.26 3.01
C ALA A 236 -21.93 19.12 1.79
N SER A 237 -22.89 20.03 1.59
CA SER A 237 -24.02 19.79 0.66
C SER A 237 -24.37 20.94 -0.29
N LYS A 238 -24.99 20.58 -1.43
CA LYS A 238 -25.55 21.53 -2.38
C LYS A 238 -26.87 21.05 -2.99
N GLY A 239 -27.95 21.70 -2.58
CA GLY A 239 -29.27 21.49 -3.18
C GLY A 239 -29.46 22.21 -4.52
N GLY A 240 -30.34 21.67 -5.37
CA GLY A 240 -30.78 22.27 -6.63
C GLY A 240 -32.30 22.24 -6.77
N SER A 241 -32.92 23.26 -7.37
CA SER A 241 -34.35 23.19 -7.69
C SER A 241 -34.77 24.03 -8.88
N LEU A 242 -35.69 23.50 -9.69
CA LEU A 242 -36.38 24.24 -10.75
C LEU A 242 -37.89 24.06 -10.60
N SER A 243 -38.63 25.14 -10.86
CA SER A 243 -40.09 25.17 -10.67
C SER A 243 -40.88 24.92 -11.95
N GLY A 244 -40.21 24.79 -13.11
CA GLY A 244 -40.84 24.47 -14.38
C GLY A 244 -41.31 23.00 -14.44
N PRO A 245 -42.06 22.59 -15.48
CA PRO A 245 -42.27 21.19 -15.80
C PRO A 245 -41.10 20.64 -16.66
N PRO A 246 -40.47 19.50 -16.30
CA PRO A 246 -40.68 18.76 -15.05
C PRO A 246 -40.12 19.52 -13.84
N GLN A 247 -40.79 19.38 -12.69
CA GLN A 247 -40.26 19.96 -11.45
C GLN A 247 -39.01 19.20 -11.05
N ILE A 248 -37.97 19.93 -10.67
CA ILE A 248 -36.67 19.35 -10.31
C ILE A 248 -36.35 19.73 -8.87
N ARG A 249 -35.87 18.74 -8.12
CA ARG A 249 -35.35 18.89 -6.78
C ARG A 249 -34.20 17.91 -6.56
N HIS A 250 -33.01 18.44 -6.44
CA HIS A 250 -31.78 17.67 -6.27
C HIS A 250 -31.16 18.01 -4.93
N ASP A 251 -30.37 17.09 -4.40
CA ASP A 251 -29.39 17.38 -3.37
C ASP A 251 -28.21 16.41 -3.49
N VAL A 252 -27.01 16.94 -3.22
CA VAL A 252 -25.76 16.19 -3.25
C VAL A 252 -24.98 16.53 -1.99
N ALA A 253 -24.37 15.53 -1.36
CA ALA A 253 -23.66 15.72 -0.11
C ALA A 253 -22.47 14.75 0.03
N LEU A 254 -21.33 15.29 0.45
CA LEU A 254 -20.32 14.52 1.16
C LEU A 254 -20.75 14.48 2.63
N VAL A 255 -20.93 13.26 3.15
CA VAL A 255 -21.36 13.00 4.51
C VAL A 255 -20.24 12.33 5.28
N THR A 256 -19.79 12.92 6.39
CA THR A 256 -18.65 12.41 7.15
C THR A 256 -18.97 12.17 8.62
N GLN A 257 -18.32 11.15 9.19
CA GLN A 257 -18.25 10.91 10.62
C GLN A 257 -16.89 10.30 10.98
N GLY A 258 -16.09 11.01 11.77
CA GLY A 258 -14.70 10.61 12.01
C GLY A 258 -13.94 10.53 10.70
N ASN A 259 -13.29 9.40 10.44
CA ASN A 259 -12.57 9.09 9.19
C ASN A 259 -13.46 8.45 8.10
N LYS A 260 -14.76 8.28 8.34
CA LYS A 260 -15.68 7.66 7.38
C LYS A 260 -16.33 8.74 6.51
N SER A 261 -16.38 8.46 5.21
CA SER A 261 -17.03 9.31 4.21
C SER A 261 -18.09 8.52 3.41
N VAL A 262 -19.16 9.21 3.04
CA VAL A 262 -20.17 8.76 2.08
C VAL A 262 -20.41 9.86 1.05
N TYR A 263 -20.33 9.51 -0.23
CA TYR A 263 -20.60 10.41 -1.36
C TYR A 263 -22.00 10.14 -1.87
N ALA A 264 -22.93 11.08 -1.70
CA ALA A 264 -24.33 10.87 -2.05
C ALA A 264 -24.84 11.93 -3.02
N ALA A 265 -25.49 11.49 -4.09
CA ALA A 265 -26.19 12.34 -5.05
C ALA A 265 -27.60 11.80 -5.31
N VAL A 266 -28.62 12.62 -5.04
CA VAL A 266 -30.02 12.31 -5.31
C VAL A 266 -30.60 13.35 -6.26
N LEU A 267 -30.94 12.91 -7.47
CA LEU A 267 -31.51 13.73 -8.52
C LEU A 267 -32.95 13.33 -8.80
N THR A 268 -33.85 14.30 -8.98
CA THR A 268 -35.27 14.03 -9.28
C THR A 268 -35.80 14.83 -10.46
N SER A 269 -36.75 14.25 -11.18
CA SER A 269 -37.50 14.92 -12.25
C SER A 269 -38.97 14.52 -12.22
N GLY A 270 -39.87 15.50 -12.25
CA GLY A 270 -41.31 15.26 -12.29
C GLY A 270 -41.93 14.85 -10.95
N LEU A 271 -41.10 14.63 -9.93
CA LEU A 271 -41.52 14.29 -8.57
C LEU A 271 -42.10 15.51 -7.84
N PHE A 272 -43.21 15.32 -7.11
CA PHE A 272 -43.81 16.42 -6.35
C PHE A 272 -42.84 16.87 -5.23
N LYS A 273 -42.62 18.19 -5.09
CA LYS A 273 -41.56 18.73 -4.22
C LYS A 273 -41.56 18.19 -2.77
N PRO A 274 -42.71 18.05 -2.08
CA PRO A 274 -42.78 17.37 -0.79
C PRO A 274 -42.30 15.92 -0.80
N THR A 275 -42.68 15.12 -1.80
CA THR A 275 -42.25 13.72 -1.96
C THR A 275 -40.74 13.63 -2.17
N ALA A 276 -40.19 14.45 -3.07
CA ALA A 276 -38.74 14.54 -3.29
C ALA A 276 -37.97 14.90 -2.02
N ARG A 277 -38.51 15.84 -1.23
CA ARG A 277 -37.92 16.21 0.07
C ARG A 277 -37.98 15.09 1.08
N SER A 278 -39.12 14.40 1.22
CA SER A 278 -39.23 13.26 2.16
C SER A 278 -38.18 12.20 1.83
N ALA A 279 -38.10 11.82 0.55
CA ALA A 279 -37.14 10.82 0.10
C ALA A 279 -35.69 11.21 0.41
N MET A 280 -35.27 12.44 0.07
CA MET A 280 -33.90 12.90 0.38
C MET A 280 -33.64 12.99 1.88
N ASN A 281 -34.60 13.47 2.68
CA ASN A 281 -34.44 13.55 4.12
C ASN A 281 -34.25 12.14 4.73
N GLU A 282 -35.10 11.19 4.34
CA GLU A 282 -35.02 9.81 4.83
C GLU A 282 -33.72 9.13 4.38
N ILE A 283 -33.28 9.33 3.14
CA ILE A 283 -31.98 8.82 2.65
C ILE A 283 -30.83 9.42 3.47
N GLY A 284 -30.85 10.72 3.75
CA GLY A 284 -29.82 11.38 4.54
C GLY A 284 -29.76 10.88 5.99
N GLU A 285 -30.92 10.64 6.62
CA GLU A 285 -31.01 9.98 7.92
C GLU A 285 -30.39 8.57 7.86
N LYS A 286 -30.68 7.78 6.83
CA LYS A 286 -30.14 6.42 6.69
C LYS A 286 -28.63 6.39 6.46
N ILE A 287 -28.09 7.34 5.69
CA ILE A 287 -26.64 7.49 5.53
C ILE A 287 -25.99 7.83 6.89
N ALA A 288 -26.59 8.72 7.68
CA ALA A 288 -26.09 9.02 9.02
C ALA A 288 -26.19 7.80 9.95
N ASP A 289 -27.31 7.07 9.93
CA ASP A 289 -27.47 5.82 10.69
C ASP A 289 -26.37 4.80 10.31
N TYR A 290 -26.07 4.64 9.02
CA TYR A 290 -25.02 3.75 8.51
C TYR A 290 -23.63 4.13 9.04
N LEU A 291 -23.26 5.41 8.97
CA LEU A 291 -21.96 5.89 9.46
C LEU A 291 -21.77 5.62 10.96
N ASN A 292 -22.86 5.77 11.72
CA ASN A 292 -22.91 5.60 13.17
C ASN A 292 -23.07 4.14 13.62
N ALA A 293 -23.35 3.22 12.70
CA ALA A 293 -23.58 1.82 13.01
C ALA A 293 -22.26 1.09 13.28
N ALA A 294 -22.29 0.19 14.27
CA ALA A 294 -21.21 -0.73 14.52
C ALA A 294 -20.89 -1.55 13.25
N PRO A 295 -19.61 -1.85 12.96
CA PRO A 295 -19.26 -2.76 11.89
C PRO A 295 -19.81 -4.18 12.15
N PRO A 296 -19.80 -5.09 11.18
CA PRO A 296 -20.04 -6.50 11.44
C PRO A 296 -19.06 -7.05 12.51
N PRO A 297 -19.39 -8.15 13.19
CA PRO A 297 -18.45 -8.83 14.09
C PRO A 297 -17.12 -9.13 13.37
N SER A 298 -16.00 -8.92 14.05
CA SER A 298 -14.69 -9.18 13.45
C SER A 298 -14.46 -10.68 13.25
N GLU A 299 -13.74 -11.03 12.19
CA GLU A 299 -13.25 -12.38 11.99
C GLU A 299 -11.91 -12.59 12.75
N PRO A 300 -11.54 -13.85 13.10
CA PRO A 300 -10.27 -14.16 13.73
C PRO A 300 -9.08 -13.88 12.81
N ASP A 301 -8.16 -13.01 13.24
CA ASP A 301 -6.95 -12.67 12.52
C ASP A 301 -5.86 -12.10 13.44
N GLN A 302 -4.62 -12.01 12.94
CA GLN A 302 -3.46 -11.48 13.63
C GLN A 302 -2.68 -10.51 12.76
N TYR A 303 -2.32 -9.37 13.33
CA TYR A 303 -1.55 -8.30 12.70
C TYR A 303 -0.32 -7.99 13.55
N ALA A 304 0.80 -7.65 12.90
CA ALA A 304 2.04 -7.28 13.57
C ALA A 304 2.88 -6.33 12.69
N THR A 305 3.56 -5.40 13.33
CA THR A 305 4.54 -4.50 12.71
C THR A 305 5.63 -4.16 13.71
N ASP A 306 6.87 -4.16 13.24
CA ASP A 306 8.06 -3.57 13.90
C ASP A 306 8.50 -2.27 13.20
N PHE A 307 7.68 -1.78 12.26
CA PHE A 307 7.87 -0.60 11.44
C PHE A 307 9.00 -0.68 10.41
N THR A 308 9.59 -1.85 10.16
CA THR A 308 10.62 -2.04 9.12
C THR A 308 10.09 -1.84 7.71
N GLU A 309 8.80 -2.04 7.50
CA GLU A 309 8.12 -1.89 6.20
C GLU A 309 7.88 -0.44 5.78
N TYR A 310 8.03 0.53 6.70
CA TYR A 310 7.74 1.94 6.45
C TYR A 310 9.00 2.79 6.21
N GLU A 311 8.82 3.85 5.42
CA GLU A 311 9.85 4.85 5.16
C GLU A 311 10.20 5.65 6.43
N THR A 312 11.50 5.91 6.63
CA THR A 312 11.97 6.69 7.79
C THR A 312 11.75 8.19 7.57
N GLY A 313 11.44 8.91 8.64
CA GLY A 313 11.17 10.36 8.59
C GLY A 313 9.72 10.73 8.31
N GLU A 314 8.85 9.76 8.05
CA GLU A 314 7.44 9.96 7.73
C GLU A 314 6.52 9.18 8.68
N GLN A 315 5.22 9.52 8.68
CA GLN A 315 4.20 8.69 9.33
C GLN A 315 3.96 7.46 8.43
N PRO A 316 3.71 6.26 9.01
CA PRO A 316 3.27 5.10 8.23
C PRO A 316 2.05 5.42 7.36
N ASP A 317 2.04 4.93 6.12
CA ASP A 317 1.04 5.25 5.09
C ASP A 317 -0.29 4.50 5.28
N ASP A 318 -0.28 3.36 5.98
CA ASP A 318 -1.47 2.61 6.40
C ASP A 318 -1.91 2.92 7.84
N TRP A 319 -1.53 4.10 8.35
CA TRP A 319 -1.99 4.61 9.65
C TRP A 319 -2.63 5.99 9.51
N SER A 320 -3.84 6.12 10.04
CA SER A 320 -4.64 7.34 9.92
C SER A 320 -4.81 8.08 11.24
N THR A 321 -4.86 9.41 11.18
CA THR A 321 -5.20 10.23 12.35
C THR A 321 -6.69 10.11 12.66
N LEU A 322 -7.04 9.71 13.89
CA LEU A 322 -8.45 9.53 14.29
C LEU A 322 -9.10 10.82 14.81
N TRP A 323 -8.39 11.63 15.62
CA TRP A 323 -9.02 12.77 16.33
C TRP A 323 -8.41 14.13 16.01
N ARG A 324 -7.10 14.27 16.19
CA ARG A 324 -6.37 15.53 15.99
C ARG A 324 -4.95 15.20 15.55
N ASP A 325 -4.43 15.99 14.64
CA ASP A 325 -3.09 15.82 14.10
C ASP A 325 -2.02 15.89 15.20
N SER A 326 -0.99 15.06 15.01
CA SER A 326 0.20 15.02 15.85
C SER A 326 1.44 14.77 14.99
N SER A 327 2.60 15.01 15.57
CA SER A 327 3.86 14.55 15.01
C SER A 327 4.02 13.05 15.26
N TRP A 328 3.97 12.27 14.18
CA TRP A 328 4.25 10.84 14.12
C TRP A 328 5.38 10.60 13.11
N THR A 329 6.40 9.84 13.49
CA THR A 329 7.59 9.70 12.62
C THR A 329 8.24 8.35 12.85
N VAL A 330 8.43 7.58 11.78
CA VAL A 330 9.23 6.36 11.81
C VAL A 330 10.70 6.76 11.88
N LEU A 331 11.40 6.26 12.89
CA LEU A 331 12.83 6.52 13.12
C LEU A 331 13.61 5.23 12.98
N ASP A 332 14.87 5.37 12.58
CA ASP A 332 15.85 4.29 12.58
C ASP A 332 16.72 4.35 13.85
N GLU A 333 17.42 3.26 14.17
CA GLU A 333 18.37 3.15 15.29
C GLU A 333 17.78 3.49 16.69
N PRO A 334 16.92 2.62 17.27
CA PRO A 334 16.32 1.44 16.64
C PRO A 334 15.10 1.81 15.81
N ARG A 335 14.70 0.89 14.92
CA ARG A 335 13.46 0.99 14.16
C ARG A 335 12.27 1.11 15.10
N ARG A 336 11.46 2.18 14.93
CA ARG A 336 10.30 2.48 15.80
C ARG A 336 9.44 3.60 15.22
N LEU A 337 8.20 3.70 15.68
CA LEU A 337 7.34 4.88 15.52
C LEU A 337 7.46 5.81 16.73
N GLU A 338 7.91 7.06 16.51
CA GLU A 338 7.93 8.12 17.52
C GLU A 338 6.63 8.94 17.47
N HIS A 339 6.09 9.25 18.65
CA HIS A 339 4.99 10.18 18.86
C HIS A 339 5.45 11.35 19.71
N LEU A 340 5.35 12.57 19.16
CA LEU A 340 5.56 13.83 19.89
C LEU A 340 4.21 14.54 20.08
N PRO A 341 3.56 14.40 21.25
CA PRO A 341 2.25 14.98 21.50
C PRO A 341 2.32 16.45 21.95
N ASP A 342 1.50 17.30 21.33
CA ASP A 342 1.26 18.69 21.74
C ASP A 342 0.12 18.85 22.77
N GLY A 343 -0.30 17.75 23.43
CA GLY A 343 -1.34 17.70 24.47
C GLY A 343 -2.80 17.82 24.00
N GLY A 344 -3.73 17.11 24.66
CA GLY A 344 -5.09 16.88 24.17
C GLY A 344 -5.24 15.51 23.48
N ARG A 345 -6.48 15.07 23.24
CA ARG A 345 -6.76 13.74 22.70
C ARG A 345 -6.32 13.65 21.23
N ARG A 346 -5.32 12.82 20.99
CA ARG A 346 -4.74 12.49 19.68
C ARG A 346 -4.55 10.99 19.63
N ALA A 347 -4.82 10.44 18.46
CA ALA A 347 -4.69 9.01 18.23
C ALA A 347 -4.33 8.78 16.76
N LEU A 348 -3.46 7.81 16.55
CA LEU A 348 -3.16 7.23 15.25
C LEU A 348 -3.68 5.80 15.26
N VAL A 349 -4.51 5.46 14.28
CA VAL A 349 -5.16 4.15 14.16
C VAL A 349 -4.59 3.38 12.98
N TRP A 350 -4.60 2.06 13.09
CA TRP A 350 -4.00 1.20 12.08
C TRP A 350 -5.05 0.77 11.05
N ASP A 351 -4.95 1.29 9.83
CA ASP A 351 -5.96 1.10 8.79
C ASP A 351 -6.05 -0.36 8.33
N LYS A 352 -4.91 -1.07 8.35
CA LYS A 352 -4.82 -2.49 8.01
C LYS A 352 -5.64 -3.39 8.94
N VAL A 353 -5.76 -3.03 10.21
CA VAL A 353 -6.60 -3.75 11.18
C VAL A 353 -8.08 -3.39 11.01
N GLY A 354 -8.36 -2.12 10.73
CA GLY A 354 -9.72 -1.62 10.61
C GLY A 354 -10.43 -1.38 11.95
N GLU A 355 -11.74 -1.14 11.88
CA GLU A 355 -12.61 -1.16 13.06
C GLU A 355 -12.80 -2.60 13.54
N VAL A 356 -12.48 -2.86 14.80
CA VAL A 356 -12.68 -4.17 15.44
C VAL A 356 -13.97 -4.12 16.25
N ARG A 357 -14.88 -5.07 16.02
CA ARG A 357 -16.02 -5.36 16.89
C ARG A 357 -15.83 -6.69 17.63
N GLY A 358 -16.08 -6.67 18.93
CA GLY A 358 -16.00 -7.83 19.81
C GLY A 358 -14.67 -7.95 20.53
N ASP A 359 -14.15 -9.17 20.58
CA ASP A 359 -12.96 -9.51 21.34
C ASP A 359 -11.69 -9.07 20.61
N VAL A 360 -10.73 -8.51 21.36
CA VAL A 360 -9.48 -8.01 20.80
C VAL A 360 -8.37 -8.01 21.84
N GLU A 361 -7.17 -8.36 21.43
CA GLU A 361 -5.94 -8.18 22.20
C GLU A 361 -4.97 -7.29 21.42
N VAL A 362 -4.30 -6.38 22.12
CA VAL A 362 -3.25 -5.52 21.57
C VAL A 362 -2.00 -5.65 22.42
N SER A 363 -0.88 -5.96 21.78
CA SER A 363 0.45 -5.98 22.39
C SER A 363 1.34 -4.91 21.79
N SER A 364 2.20 -4.29 22.60
CA SER A 364 3.20 -3.37 22.09
C SER A 364 4.50 -3.43 22.88
N VAL A 365 5.58 -2.96 22.25
CA VAL A 365 6.84 -2.61 22.91
C VAL A 365 6.99 -1.10 22.86
N VAL A 366 6.92 -0.47 24.03
CA VAL A 366 6.83 0.99 24.16
C VAL A 366 7.83 1.53 25.18
N ARG A 367 8.39 2.70 24.86
CA ARG A 367 9.27 3.47 25.74
C ARG A 367 8.78 4.91 25.81
N ALA A 368 9.04 5.55 26.95
CA ALA A 368 8.71 6.96 27.13
C ALA A 368 9.90 7.77 27.65
N SER A 369 10.00 9.03 27.22
CA SER A 369 10.98 10.01 27.68
C SER A 369 10.33 11.37 27.92
N GLY A 370 10.95 12.23 28.74
CA GLY A 370 10.36 13.53 29.08
C GLY A 370 9.13 13.42 29.98
N VAL A 371 9.07 12.36 30.79
CA VAL A 371 7.86 11.93 31.49
C VAL A 371 7.53 12.87 32.65
N ASN A 372 6.30 13.39 32.66
CA ASN A 372 5.79 14.11 33.84
C ASN A 372 5.11 13.19 34.87
N ASN A 373 4.27 12.25 34.41
CA ASN A 373 3.52 11.31 35.28
C ASN A 373 3.05 10.08 34.51
N THR A 374 2.33 10.30 33.40
CA THR A 374 1.90 9.23 32.50
C THR A 374 3.01 8.96 31.48
N LEU A 375 3.41 7.68 31.36
CA LEU A 375 4.46 7.26 30.44
C LEU A 375 3.90 7.07 29.04
N PHE A 376 2.95 6.16 28.85
CA PHE A 376 2.33 5.88 27.56
C PHE A 376 0.84 5.61 27.74
N GLN A 377 0.10 5.64 26.63
CA GLN A 377 -1.30 5.24 26.59
C GLN A 377 -1.55 4.39 25.35
N GLN A 378 -2.20 3.24 25.53
CA GLN A 378 -2.52 2.31 24.45
C GLN A 378 -4.01 2.00 24.49
N GLY A 379 -4.71 2.18 23.37
CA GLY A 379 -6.17 2.10 23.29
C GLY A 379 -6.68 0.93 22.46
N LEU A 380 -7.93 0.55 22.72
CA LEU A 380 -8.74 -0.28 21.84
C LEU A 380 -10.17 0.25 21.78
N HIS A 381 -10.90 -0.13 20.74
CA HIS A 381 -12.26 0.34 20.47
C HIS A 381 -12.35 1.87 20.41
N MET A 382 -11.38 2.49 19.74
CA MET A 382 -11.25 3.94 19.61
C MET A 382 -12.22 4.48 18.57
N SER A 383 -13.09 5.39 18.97
CA SER A 383 -14.08 5.99 18.08
C SER A 383 -14.48 7.41 18.53
N GLY A 384 -15.48 7.97 17.85
CA GLY A 384 -15.95 9.33 18.09
C GLY A 384 -15.03 10.40 17.49
N SER A 385 -15.18 11.63 17.95
CA SER A 385 -14.42 12.79 17.49
C SER A 385 -13.91 13.60 18.67
N ALA A 386 -12.96 14.51 18.41
CA ALA A 386 -12.33 15.30 19.46
C ALA A 386 -13.38 16.05 20.33
N GLY A 387 -13.54 15.66 21.60
CA GLY A 387 -14.54 16.18 22.54
C GLY A 387 -15.64 15.18 22.95
N ASP A 388 -15.96 14.22 22.08
CA ASP A 388 -16.99 13.20 22.26
C ASP A 388 -16.42 11.79 21.93
N GLU A 389 -15.20 11.52 22.40
CA GLU A 389 -14.50 10.27 22.15
C GLU A 389 -15.05 9.10 22.99
N ASP A 390 -14.98 7.90 22.43
CA ASP A 390 -15.32 6.64 23.08
C ASP A 390 -14.15 5.64 22.88
N PHE A 391 -13.55 5.14 23.97
CA PHE A 391 -12.47 4.14 23.93
C PHE A 391 -12.11 3.56 25.30
N TYR A 392 -11.57 2.35 25.31
CA TYR A 392 -10.78 1.85 26.44
C TYR A 392 -9.31 2.13 26.21
N TYR A 393 -8.57 2.40 27.27
CA TYR A 393 -7.12 2.48 27.18
C TYR A 393 -6.46 2.10 28.50
N ILE A 394 -5.22 1.66 28.37
CA ILE A 394 -4.31 1.52 29.50
C ILE A 394 -3.37 2.69 29.58
N ASP A 395 -2.94 2.99 30.79
CA ASP A 395 -1.77 3.82 30.99
C ASP A 395 -0.87 3.28 32.10
N MET A 396 0.42 3.55 31.95
CA MET A 396 1.41 3.33 32.99
C MET A 396 1.82 4.68 33.59
N ARG A 397 1.89 4.73 34.92
CA ARG A 397 2.22 5.94 35.67
C ARG A 397 3.36 5.76 36.64
N SER A 398 4.22 6.77 36.69
CA SER A 398 5.20 6.96 37.74
C SER A 398 4.53 7.50 39.03
N PRO A 399 5.22 7.48 40.18
CA PRO A 399 4.67 7.95 41.44
C PRO A 399 4.37 9.45 41.35
N ASP A 400 3.26 9.87 41.94
CA ASP A 400 2.80 11.26 41.94
C ASP A 400 2.31 11.68 43.34
N ALA A 401 1.78 12.90 43.45
CA ALA A 401 1.26 13.40 44.73
C ALA A 401 0.12 12.54 45.32
N SER A 402 -0.51 11.67 44.52
CA SER A 402 -1.61 10.79 44.92
C SER A 402 -1.18 9.34 45.18
N SER A 403 0.02 8.92 44.77
CA SER A 403 0.53 7.55 44.94
C SER A 403 2.05 7.50 45.00
N SER A 404 2.59 6.75 45.96
CA SER A 404 4.02 6.47 46.05
C SER A 404 4.51 5.30 45.19
N ALA A 405 3.60 4.58 44.52
CA ALA A 405 3.92 3.40 43.72
C ALA A 405 3.71 3.65 42.22
N ASN A 406 4.54 2.97 41.41
CA ASN A 406 4.30 2.80 39.99
C ASN A 406 3.07 1.93 39.78
N ARG A 407 2.26 2.24 38.79
CA ARG A 407 1.00 1.54 38.56
C ARG A 407 0.66 1.44 37.08
N VAL A 408 -0.08 0.39 36.76
CA VAL A 408 -0.82 0.26 35.52
C VAL A 408 -2.31 0.48 35.81
N ARG A 409 -3.04 1.04 34.85
CA ARG A 409 -4.47 1.34 34.96
C ARG A 409 -5.20 0.94 33.69
N ILE A 410 -6.42 0.45 33.84
CA ILE A 410 -7.40 0.36 32.76
C ILE A 410 -8.40 1.50 32.96
N ASN A 411 -8.60 2.26 31.90
CA ASN A 411 -9.45 3.43 31.87
C ASN A 411 -10.45 3.34 30.72
N GLU A 412 -11.52 4.12 30.84
CA GLU A 412 -12.56 4.29 29.83
C GLU A 412 -12.73 5.79 29.57
N VAL A 413 -12.98 6.14 28.32
CA VAL A 413 -13.62 7.40 27.96
C VAL A 413 -14.92 7.07 27.23
N GLN A 414 -16.01 7.69 27.65
CA GLN A 414 -17.30 7.59 26.97
C GLN A 414 -17.93 8.97 26.81
N ASN A 415 -18.36 9.32 25.59
CA ASN A 415 -18.82 10.67 25.22
C ASN A 415 -17.87 11.75 25.77
N GLY A 416 -16.57 11.54 25.57
CA GLY A 416 -15.53 12.43 26.04
C GLY A 416 -15.33 12.48 27.57
N SER A 417 -16.07 11.71 28.37
CA SER A 417 -15.98 11.68 29.84
C SER A 417 -15.11 10.53 30.33
N PHE A 418 -14.16 10.83 31.22
CA PHE A 418 -13.18 9.85 31.72
C PHE A 418 -13.67 9.07 32.95
N SER A 419 -13.39 7.77 32.96
CA SER A 419 -13.58 6.84 34.08
C SER A 419 -12.31 6.00 34.31
N LEU A 420 -11.92 5.79 35.57
CA LEU A 420 -10.92 4.80 35.95
C LEU A 420 -11.63 3.49 36.31
N LEU A 421 -11.38 2.42 35.56
CA LEU A 421 -12.01 1.12 35.78
C LEU A 421 -11.24 0.26 36.78
N GLY A 422 -9.90 0.19 36.64
CA GLY A 422 -9.04 -0.65 37.47
C GLY A 422 -7.60 -0.19 37.54
N SER A 423 -6.87 -0.62 38.58
CA SER A 423 -5.45 -0.30 38.76
C SER A 423 -4.74 -1.32 39.63
N ALA A 424 -3.45 -1.55 39.37
CA ALA A 424 -2.55 -2.34 40.20
C ALA A 424 -1.17 -1.68 40.34
N GLU A 425 -0.50 -1.92 41.46
CA GLU A 425 0.90 -1.53 41.66
C GLU A 425 1.83 -2.48 40.88
N LEU A 426 2.83 -1.93 40.21
CA LEU A 426 3.82 -2.70 39.46
C LEU A 426 4.92 -3.23 40.39
N PRO A 427 5.39 -4.47 40.22
CA PRO A 427 6.42 -5.07 41.08
C PRO A 427 7.84 -4.56 40.78
N PHE A 428 8.00 -3.61 39.85
CA PHE A 428 9.26 -3.04 39.42
C PHE A 428 9.24 -1.50 39.45
N THR A 429 10.43 -0.91 39.38
CA THR A 429 10.59 0.53 39.21
C THR A 429 10.38 0.89 37.75
N VAL A 430 9.51 1.85 37.48
CA VAL A 430 9.36 2.42 36.16
C VAL A 430 10.46 3.46 35.93
N GLU A 431 11.20 3.32 34.84
CA GLU A 431 12.33 4.16 34.44
C GLU A 431 12.03 4.81 33.08
N GLU A 432 12.44 6.07 32.91
CA GLU A 432 12.45 6.71 31.59
C GLU A 432 13.47 6.00 30.68
N ASP A 433 13.26 6.09 29.37
CA ASP A 433 14.12 5.49 28.36
C ASP A 433 14.29 3.96 28.44
N THR A 434 13.39 3.27 29.17
CA THR A 434 13.32 1.81 29.24
C THR A 434 12.14 1.29 28.40
N TRP A 435 12.39 0.22 27.64
CA TRP A 435 11.38 -0.49 26.85
C TRP A 435 10.54 -1.42 27.73
N TYR A 436 9.23 -1.32 27.58
CA TYR A 436 8.25 -2.16 28.26
C TYR A 436 7.40 -2.90 27.26
N GLN A 437 7.15 -4.18 27.52
CA GLN A 437 6.14 -4.92 26.80
C GLN A 437 4.80 -4.81 27.53
N VAL A 438 3.77 -4.57 26.75
CA VAL A 438 2.45 -4.18 27.22
C VAL A 438 1.39 -5.00 26.50
N VAL A 439 0.37 -5.46 27.23
CA VAL A 439 -0.77 -6.18 26.68
C VAL A 439 -2.05 -5.59 27.26
N LEU A 440 -3.00 -5.26 26.39
CA LEU A 440 -4.38 -4.91 26.74
C LEU A 440 -5.32 -5.85 25.98
N GLN A 441 -6.23 -6.50 26.70
CA GLN A 441 -7.19 -7.45 26.15
C GLN A 441 -8.62 -7.07 26.54
N ARG A 442 -9.54 -7.24 25.59
CA ARG A 442 -10.98 -7.34 25.80
C ARG A 442 -11.47 -8.73 25.39
N ASP A 443 -12.12 -9.44 26.31
CA ASP A 443 -12.68 -10.79 26.14
C ASP A 443 -14.09 -10.82 26.73
N GLY A 444 -15.10 -10.69 25.88
CA GLY A 444 -16.47 -10.39 26.27
C GLY A 444 -16.56 -9.08 27.04
N ASP A 445 -17.09 -9.14 28.26
CA ASP A 445 -17.18 -7.99 29.16
C ASP A 445 -15.92 -7.78 30.01
N LYS A 446 -14.85 -8.55 29.80
CA LYS A 446 -13.63 -8.46 30.62
C LYS A 446 -12.55 -7.66 29.93
N LEU A 447 -12.01 -6.68 30.64
CA LEU A 447 -10.81 -5.96 30.25
C LEU A 447 -9.64 -6.37 31.14
N ARG A 448 -8.51 -6.70 30.52
CA ARG A 448 -7.31 -7.17 31.22
C ARG A 448 -6.06 -6.47 30.72
N THR A 449 -5.10 -6.26 31.61
CA THR A 449 -3.77 -5.77 31.20
C THR A 449 -2.65 -6.33 32.05
N LYS A 450 -1.48 -6.44 31.42
CA LYS A 450 -0.20 -6.73 32.05
C LYS A 450 0.92 -6.00 31.33
N VAL A 451 1.94 -5.61 32.09
CA VAL A 451 3.11 -4.85 31.67
C VAL A 451 4.35 -5.38 32.37
N TRP A 452 5.45 -5.51 31.64
CA TRP A 452 6.75 -5.93 32.15
C TRP A 452 7.89 -5.28 31.35
N PRO A 453 9.12 -5.17 31.90
CA PRO A 453 10.28 -4.75 31.12
C PRO A 453 10.49 -5.68 29.92
N TYR A 454 10.70 -5.12 28.73
CA TYR A 454 10.94 -5.93 27.54
C TYR A 454 12.24 -6.73 27.69
N GLY A 455 12.21 -8.00 27.25
CA GLY A 455 13.29 -8.98 27.46
C GLY A 455 13.21 -9.77 28.77
N GLU A 456 12.25 -9.47 29.66
CA GLU A 456 11.89 -10.33 30.79
C GLU A 456 10.73 -11.29 30.44
N GLU A 457 10.55 -12.35 31.24
CA GLU A 457 9.47 -13.33 31.03
C GLU A 457 8.08 -12.70 31.22
N GLU A 458 7.15 -13.02 30.30
CA GLU A 458 5.75 -12.59 30.36
C GLU A 458 5.09 -13.07 31.67
N PRO A 459 4.42 -12.19 32.45
CA PRO A 459 3.72 -12.60 33.65
C PRO A 459 2.58 -13.59 33.38
N ASP A 460 2.51 -14.65 34.20
CA ASP A 460 1.43 -15.66 34.16
C ASP A 460 0.05 -15.04 34.46
N ASP A 461 0.00 -14.18 35.47
CA ASP A 461 -1.25 -13.56 35.96
C ASP A 461 -1.46 -12.17 35.34
N TRP A 462 -2.72 -11.85 35.02
CA TRP A 462 -3.13 -10.49 34.68
C TRP A 462 -2.98 -9.57 35.88
N GLN A 463 -2.32 -8.42 35.70
CA GLN A 463 -2.09 -7.46 36.77
C GLN A 463 -3.39 -6.69 37.11
N VAL A 464 -4.21 -6.41 36.11
CA VAL A 464 -5.55 -5.82 36.28
C VAL A 464 -6.55 -6.63 35.46
N GLU A 465 -7.68 -6.99 36.06
CA GLU A 465 -8.87 -7.53 35.39
C GLU A 465 -10.09 -6.76 35.92
N VAL A 466 -10.92 -6.21 35.02
CA VAL A 466 -12.17 -5.52 35.33
C VAL A 466 -13.27 -5.97 34.38
N THR A 467 -14.53 -5.71 34.77
CA THR A 467 -15.70 -6.01 33.94
C THR A 467 -16.36 -4.71 33.48
N ASP A 468 -16.47 -4.53 32.17
CA ASP A 468 -17.14 -3.40 31.52
C ASP A 468 -17.58 -3.81 30.10
N ASP A 469 -18.84 -3.54 29.75
CA ASP A 469 -19.45 -3.88 28.44
C ASP A 469 -19.93 -2.65 27.66
N SER A 470 -19.48 -1.46 28.06
CA SER A 470 -19.95 -0.19 27.50
C SER A 470 -19.50 0.03 26.04
N LEU A 471 -18.33 -0.49 25.66
CA LEU A 471 -17.77 -0.38 24.31
C LEU A 471 -17.46 -1.77 23.73
N ASP A 472 -18.03 -2.06 22.56
CA ASP A 472 -17.89 -3.34 21.87
C ASP A 472 -17.26 -3.20 20.48
N TRP A 473 -16.96 -1.98 20.02
CA TRP A 473 -16.30 -1.80 18.74
C TRP A 473 -15.55 -0.47 18.61
N GLY A 474 -14.60 -0.42 17.68
CA GLY A 474 -13.89 0.78 17.26
C GLY A 474 -12.49 0.44 16.76
N TRP A 475 -11.70 1.47 16.49
CA TRP A 475 -10.35 1.33 15.96
C TRP A 475 -9.34 0.86 17.01
N ILE A 476 -8.25 0.24 16.54
CA ILE A 476 -7.06 -0.01 17.33
C ILE A 476 -6.04 1.07 17.02
N GLY A 477 -5.47 1.67 18.07
CA GLY A 477 -4.59 2.81 17.89
C GLY A 477 -3.72 3.14 19.08
N LEU A 478 -2.76 4.00 18.78
CA LEU A 478 -1.76 4.53 19.70
C LEU A 478 -2.07 6.00 19.96
N GLY A 479 -1.69 6.50 21.13
CA GLY A 479 -1.86 7.91 21.40
C GLY A 479 -1.29 8.34 22.74
N HIS A 480 -1.13 9.64 22.90
CA HIS A 480 -0.79 10.23 24.18
C HIS A 480 -1.42 11.62 24.31
N PHE A 481 -2.13 11.84 25.42
CA PHE A 481 -2.94 13.02 25.66
C PHE A 481 -2.22 14.11 26.46
N SER A 482 -1.06 13.80 27.03
CA SER A 482 -0.28 14.76 27.82
C SER A 482 0.81 15.34 26.96
N SER A 483 0.94 16.67 26.95
CA SER A 483 2.04 17.33 26.23
C SER A 483 3.38 17.06 26.91
N GLY A 484 4.43 16.86 26.11
CA GLY A 484 5.81 16.85 26.57
C GLY A 484 6.38 15.49 26.97
N THR A 485 5.58 14.42 27.00
CA THR A 485 6.08 13.04 27.07
C THR A 485 6.19 12.50 25.64
N VAL A 486 7.36 12.01 25.26
CA VAL A 486 7.59 11.33 23.96
C VAL A 486 7.28 9.85 24.12
N ASN A 487 6.59 9.24 23.16
CA ASN A 487 6.40 7.78 23.11
C ASN A 487 7.07 7.20 21.88
N ASP A 488 7.93 6.22 22.09
CA ASP A 488 8.48 5.40 21.03
C ASP A 488 7.81 4.03 21.07
N TRP A 489 7.36 3.54 19.93
CA TRP A 489 6.75 2.23 19.74
C TRP A 489 7.63 1.41 18.80
N ALA A 490 8.30 0.37 19.31
CA ALA A 490 9.17 -0.49 18.50
C ALA A 490 8.42 -1.68 17.88
N TYR A 491 7.23 -2.00 18.41
CA TYR A 491 6.43 -3.11 17.94
C TYR A 491 4.96 -2.91 18.30
N VAL A 492 4.05 -3.30 17.42
CA VAL A 492 2.61 -3.40 17.68
C VAL A 492 2.08 -4.71 17.10
N GLY A 493 1.40 -5.48 17.94
CA GLY A 493 0.66 -6.69 17.55
C GLY A 493 -0.81 -6.57 17.92
N VAL A 494 -1.70 -7.10 17.08
CA VAL A 494 -3.15 -7.13 17.30
C VAL A 494 -3.69 -8.51 16.99
N GLY A 495 -4.56 -9.04 17.84
CA GLY A 495 -5.33 -10.25 17.59
C GLY A 495 -6.83 -9.95 17.70
N THR A 496 -7.61 -10.27 16.67
CA THR A 496 -9.05 -10.01 16.59
C THR A 496 -9.89 -11.25 16.85
N ALA A 497 -11.15 -11.06 17.25
CA ALA A 497 -12.13 -12.12 17.49
C ALA A 497 -11.64 -13.23 18.44
N GLY A 498 -10.88 -12.83 19.47
CA GLY A 498 -10.37 -13.72 20.51
C GLY A 498 -8.99 -14.32 20.23
N GLU A 499 -8.38 -14.04 19.07
CA GLU A 499 -6.97 -14.38 18.83
C GLU A 499 -6.04 -13.57 19.74
N SER A 500 -4.94 -14.19 20.17
CA SER A 500 -3.90 -13.48 20.95
C SER A 500 -3.13 -12.54 20.04
N ALA A 501 -2.72 -11.38 20.54
CA ALA A 501 -1.86 -10.49 19.78
C ALA A 501 -0.45 -11.09 19.66
N PRO A 502 0.16 -11.13 18.46
CA PRO A 502 1.56 -11.48 18.30
C PRO A 502 2.43 -10.67 19.28
N ARG A 503 3.37 -11.34 19.97
CA ARG A 503 4.35 -10.69 20.83
C ARG A 503 5.56 -10.27 20.00
N ALA A 504 6.24 -9.20 20.42
CA ALA A 504 7.51 -8.83 19.84
C ALA A 504 8.52 -9.98 19.93
N PRO A 505 9.34 -10.21 18.90
CA PRO A 505 10.38 -11.22 18.94
C PRO A 505 11.48 -10.80 19.94
N ASP A 506 12.29 -11.76 20.43
CA ASP A 506 13.33 -11.49 21.45
C ASP A 506 14.52 -10.68 20.90
N ASP A 507 14.72 -10.69 19.59
CA ASP A 507 15.79 -10.06 18.84
C ASP A 507 15.40 -8.71 18.20
N LEU A 508 14.28 -8.10 18.63
CA LEU A 508 13.73 -6.85 18.06
C LEU A 508 14.75 -5.71 17.92
N PHE A 509 15.75 -5.65 18.79
CA PHE A 509 16.80 -4.62 18.79
C PHE A 509 18.18 -5.14 18.42
N GLU A 510 18.29 -6.43 18.11
CA GLU A 510 19.53 -6.98 17.57
C GLU A 510 19.62 -6.56 16.09
N PRO A 511 20.79 -6.14 15.60
CA PRO A 511 20.94 -5.81 14.19
C PRO A 511 20.59 -7.05 13.37
N GLU A 512 19.64 -6.93 12.43
CA GLU A 512 19.42 -7.97 11.43
C GLU A 512 20.76 -8.25 10.75
N ASP A 513 21.20 -9.50 10.79
CA ASP A 513 22.41 -9.92 10.09
C ASP A 513 22.13 -9.65 8.60
N PRO A 514 22.91 -8.79 7.92
CA PRO A 514 22.63 -8.48 6.53
C PRO A 514 22.60 -9.78 5.73
N GLU A 515 21.52 -9.97 4.97
CA GLU A 515 21.37 -11.13 4.10
C GLU A 515 22.64 -11.30 3.26
N VAL A 516 23.28 -12.47 3.36
CA VAL A 516 24.57 -12.73 2.73
C VAL A 516 24.40 -12.79 1.22
N ASP A 517 25.02 -11.87 0.48
CA ASP A 517 24.91 -11.78 -0.98
C ASP A 517 25.88 -12.75 -1.64
N LYS A 518 25.30 -13.78 -2.28
CA LYS A 518 26.02 -14.85 -2.99
C LYS A 518 26.04 -14.67 -4.51
N THR A 519 25.46 -13.59 -5.02
CA THR A 519 25.17 -13.39 -6.46
C THR A 519 26.45 -13.41 -7.29
N GLU A 520 27.48 -12.67 -6.86
CA GLU A 520 28.72 -12.53 -7.62
C GLU A 520 29.53 -13.83 -7.66
N LEU A 521 29.53 -14.59 -6.56
CA LEU A 521 30.14 -15.93 -6.51
C LEU A 521 29.43 -16.91 -7.44
N GLN A 522 28.09 -16.95 -7.42
CA GLN A 522 27.28 -17.81 -8.30
C GLN A 522 27.53 -17.48 -9.77
N MET A 523 27.51 -16.18 -10.13
CA MET A 523 27.79 -15.73 -11.49
C MET A 523 29.17 -16.19 -11.97
N ARG A 524 30.19 -16.14 -11.10
CA ARG A 524 31.55 -16.53 -11.48
C ARG A 524 31.70 -18.04 -11.69
N VAL A 525 31.06 -18.85 -10.86
CA VAL A 525 30.99 -20.31 -11.05
C VAL A 525 30.31 -20.65 -12.37
N ASP A 526 29.18 -20.00 -12.67
CA ASP A 526 28.46 -20.21 -13.92
C ASP A 526 29.27 -19.81 -15.16
N GLU A 527 30.02 -18.70 -15.09
CA GLU A 527 30.90 -18.23 -16.15
C GLU A 527 32.00 -19.23 -16.47
N ILE A 528 32.76 -19.69 -15.46
CA ILE A 528 33.86 -20.65 -15.65
C ILE A 528 33.32 -21.97 -16.22
N ASN A 529 32.18 -22.46 -15.72
CA ASN A 529 31.55 -23.66 -16.25
C ASN A 529 31.11 -23.50 -17.73
N ALA A 530 30.72 -22.29 -18.13
CA ALA A 530 30.33 -22.00 -19.51
C ALA A 530 31.51 -21.90 -20.49
N GLU A 531 32.75 -21.73 -20.00
CA GLU A 531 33.95 -21.64 -20.84
C GLU A 531 34.33 -22.98 -21.50
N ASN A 532 33.81 -24.11 -21.01
CA ASN A 532 34.09 -25.47 -21.53
C ASN A 532 35.60 -25.77 -21.67
N LEU A 533 36.38 -25.41 -20.64
CA LEU A 533 37.81 -25.65 -20.60
C LEU A 533 38.13 -27.15 -20.68
N ASN A 534 39.22 -27.49 -21.34
CA ASN A 534 39.67 -28.88 -21.48
C ASN A 534 40.91 -29.11 -20.60
N GLU A 535 40.86 -30.13 -19.77
CA GLU A 535 41.95 -30.54 -18.87
C GLU A 535 43.29 -30.71 -19.61
N ASN A 536 43.26 -31.24 -20.83
CA ASN A 536 44.48 -31.54 -21.60
C ASN A 536 45.21 -30.27 -22.09
N ASP A 537 44.56 -29.11 -22.06
CA ASP A 537 45.17 -27.85 -22.51
C ASP A 537 46.04 -27.23 -21.40
N TYR A 538 45.95 -27.74 -20.16
CA TYR A 538 46.57 -27.14 -18.97
C TYR A 538 47.47 -28.12 -18.21
N THR A 539 48.40 -27.58 -17.42
CA THR A 539 49.22 -28.40 -16.51
C THR A 539 48.32 -29.05 -15.45
N GLU A 540 48.63 -30.30 -15.08
CA GLU A 540 47.88 -31.05 -14.05
C GLU A 540 47.74 -30.26 -12.74
N GLU A 541 48.81 -29.56 -12.34
CA GLU A 541 48.83 -28.76 -11.11
C GLU A 541 47.87 -27.56 -11.17
N SER A 542 47.88 -26.80 -12.27
CA SER A 542 47.02 -25.61 -12.40
C SER A 542 45.55 -26.00 -12.62
N TRP A 543 45.30 -27.11 -13.32
CA TRP A 543 43.95 -27.65 -13.51
C TRP A 543 43.33 -28.13 -12.20
N GLN A 544 44.09 -28.87 -11.38
CA GLN A 544 43.60 -29.33 -10.08
C GLN A 544 43.28 -28.16 -9.14
N ALA A 545 44.10 -27.09 -9.16
CA ALA A 545 43.85 -25.90 -8.36
C ALA A 545 42.51 -25.22 -8.71
N LEU A 546 42.14 -25.16 -10.00
CA LEU A 546 40.84 -24.64 -10.43
C LEU A 546 39.68 -25.54 -9.98
N GLN A 547 39.82 -26.86 -10.08
CA GLN A 547 38.77 -27.79 -9.61
C GLN A 547 38.53 -27.67 -8.10
N ASP A 548 39.59 -27.56 -7.30
CA ASP A 548 39.49 -27.41 -5.85
C ASP A 548 38.80 -26.09 -5.47
N ALA A 549 39.11 -25.00 -6.19
CA ALA A 549 38.49 -23.69 -5.96
C ALA A 549 37.00 -23.68 -6.35
N LEU A 550 36.62 -24.32 -7.46
CA LEU A 550 35.22 -24.49 -7.86
C LEU A 550 34.42 -25.27 -6.81
N ALA A 551 34.98 -26.38 -6.31
CA ALA A 551 34.32 -27.17 -5.26
C ALA A 551 34.16 -26.37 -3.95
N ALA A 552 35.16 -25.55 -3.58
CA ALA A 552 35.06 -24.68 -2.41
C ALA A 552 33.97 -23.61 -2.58
N ALA A 553 33.90 -22.98 -3.75
CA ALA A 553 32.86 -22.01 -4.08
C ALA A 553 31.44 -22.62 -4.01
N GLU A 554 31.24 -23.81 -4.59
CA GLU A 554 29.97 -24.52 -4.52
C GLU A 554 29.56 -24.88 -3.09
N ASN A 555 30.51 -25.24 -2.22
CA ASN A 555 30.21 -25.50 -0.81
C ASN A 555 29.70 -24.25 -0.11
N VAL A 556 30.33 -23.09 -0.32
CA VAL A 556 29.89 -21.80 0.26
C VAL A 556 28.53 -21.39 -0.29
N LEU A 557 28.27 -21.61 -1.59
CA LEU A 557 26.97 -21.32 -2.19
C LEU A 557 25.83 -22.12 -1.53
N ASN A 558 26.08 -23.39 -1.23
CA ASN A 558 25.10 -24.32 -0.65
C ASN A 558 25.00 -24.28 0.89
N ASP A 559 25.89 -23.56 1.57
CA ASP A 559 25.89 -23.48 3.03
C ASP A 559 24.91 -22.38 3.53
N PRO A 560 23.82 -22.74 4.24
CA PRO A 560 22.89 -21.74 4.79
C PRO A 560 23.51 -20.89 5.91
N ASP A 561 24.64 -21.31 6.49
CA ASP A 561 25.31 -20.64 7.60
C ASP A 561 26.55 -19.82 7.14
N ALA A 562 26.83 -19.78 5.84
CA ALA A 562 27.96 -19.01 5.30
C ALA A 562 27.79 -17.51 5.55
N ILE A 563 28.87 -16.85 5.97
CA ILE A 563 28.90 -15.39 6.15
C ILE A 563 29.51 -14.69 4.93
N GLN A 564 29.29 -13.38 4.77
CA GLN A 564 29.82 -12.63 3.62
C GLN A 564 31.33 -12.78 3.43
N SER A 565 32.11 -12.87 4.53
CA SER A 565 33.56 -13.07 4.39
C SER A 565 33.94 -14.42 3.78
N ASP A 566 33.10 -15.45 3.94
CA ASP A 566 33.32 -16.75 3.32
C ASP A 566 33.04 -16.67 1.81
N VAL A 567 31.99 -15.95 1.41
CA VAL A 567 31.64 -15.69 0.00
C VAL A 567 32.77 -14.92 -0.70
N ASP A 568 33.23 -13.83 -0.07
CA ASP A 568 34.30 -12.98 -0.61
C ASP A 568 35.62 -13.77 -0.76
N ALA A 569 35.95 -14.61 0.24
CA ALA A 569 37.14 -15.44 0.22
C ALA A 569 37.07 -16.52 -0.88
N ALA A 570 35.92 -17.17 -1.04
CA ALA A 570 35.71 -18.17 -2.08
C ALA A 570 35.78 -17.55 -3.49
N LEU A 571 35.19 -16.36 -3.68
CA LEU A 571 35.26 -15.63 -4.94
C LEU A 571 36.70 -15.25 -5.29
N ALA A 572 37.46 -14.74 -4.31
CA ALA A 572 38.86 -14.40 -4.51
C ALA A 572 39.71 -15.62 -4.89
N ALA A 573 39.54 -16.74 -4.20
CA ALA A 573 40.26 -17.98 -4.49
C ALA A 573 39.89 -18.55 -5.87
N LEU A 574 38.61 -18.51 -6.24
CA LEU A 574 38.14 -18.95 -7.55
C LEU A 574 38.73 -18.11 -8.70
N ASN A 575 38.79 -16.79 -8.52
CA ASN A 575 39.43 -15.90 -9.48
C ASN A 575 40.93 -16.16 -9.59
N GLU A 576 41.64 -16.32 -8.47
CA GLU A 576 43.07 -16.62 -8.47
C GLU A 576 43.38 -17.95 -9.17
N ALA A 577 42.59 -18.99 -8.90
CA ALA A 577 42.78 -20.30 -9.53
C ALA A 577 42.48 -20.26 -11.04
N ARG A 578 41.47 -19.50 -11.47
CA ARG A 578 41.15 -19.35 -12.90
C ARG A 578 42.23 -18.57 -13.65
N ASP A 579 42.73 -17.49 -13.05
CA ASP A 579 43.81 -16.67 -13.62
C ASP A 579 45.18 -17.39 -13.59
N GLY A 580 45.34 -18.36 -12.68
CA GLY A 580 46.54 -19.18 -12.50
C GLY A 580 46.62 -20.42 -13.38
N LEU A 581 45.71 -20.61 -14.35
CA LEU A 581 45.81 -21.71 -15.31
C LEU A 581 47.06 -21.57 -16.20
N GLU A 582 47.85 -22.64 -16.28
CA GLU A 582 49.07 -22.71 -17.08
C GLU A 582 48.88 -23.66 -18.27
N GLU A 583 48.98 -23.15 -19.49
CA GLU A 583 48.84 -23.96 -20.72
C GLU A 583 50.04 -24.88 -20.95
N VAL A 584 49.82 -26.10 -21.45
CA VAL A 584 50.89 -26.99 -21.94
C VAL A 584 51.17 -26.72 -23.42
N ASP A 585 52.45 -26.58 -23.78
CA ASP A 585 52.84 -26.41 -25.19
C ASP A 585 52.36 -27.63 -26.01
N PRO A 586 51.66 -27.42 -27.15
CA PRO A 586 51.16 -28.54 -27.95
C PRO A 586 52.32 -29.37 -28.52
N ILE A 587 52.18 -30.70 -28.47
CA ILE A 587 53.15 -31.63 -29.06
C ILE A 587 53.32 -31.30 -30.54
N SER A 588 54.58 -31.12 -30.96
CA SER A 588 54.98 -30.84 -32.34
C SER A 588 56.09 -31.80 -32.76
N ALA A 589 56.30 -31.97 -34.06
CA ALA A 589 57.42 -32.78 -34.52
C ALA A 589 58.78 -32.18 -34.09
N SER A 590 58.85 -30.86 -33.83
CA SER A 590 60.06 -30.22 -33.29
C SER A 590 60.33 -30.60 -31.83
N SER A 591 59.29 -30.69 -30.99
CA SER A 591 59.47 -31.17 -29.61
C SER A 591 59.82 -32.66 -29.61
N MET A 592 59.18 -33.47 -30.46
CA MET A 592 59.51 -34.89 -30.63
C MET A 592 60.95 -35.12 -31.13
N ILE A 593 61.49 -34.27 -32.01
CA ILE A 593 62.91 -34.32 -32.40
C ILE A 593 63.81 -34.14 -31.17
N THR A 594 63.46 -33.19 -30.31
CA THR A 594 64.21 -32.92 -29.07
C THR A 594 64.15 -34.13 -28.14
N SER A 595 62.99 -34.80 -28.03
CA SER A 595 62.85 -36.05 -27.27
C SER A 595 63.73 -37.17 -27.84
N VAL A 596 63.74 -37.36 -29.17
CA VAL A 596 64.61 -38.35 -29.82
C VAL A 596 66.10 -38.07 -29.54
N GLU A 597 66.51 -36.80 -29.60
CA GLU A 597 67.89 -36.39 -29.28
C GLU A 597 68.24 -36.66 -27.81
N SER A 598 67.33 -36.37 -26.87
CA SER A 598 67.51 -36.65 -25.45
C SER A 598 67.67 -38.15 -25.18
N PHE A 599 66.77 -38.97 -25.71
CA PHE A 599 66.86 -40.43 -25.57
C PHE A 599 68.13 -40.99 -26.21
N ALA A 600 68.64 -40.37 -27.28
CA ALA A 600 69.92 -40.74 -27.86
C ALA A 600 71.11 -40.43 -26.95
N GLU A 601 71.10 -39.29 -26.24
CA GLU A 601 72.11 -38.97 -25.22
C GLU A 601 72.08 -39.94 -24.04
N GLU A 602 70.90 -40.47 -23.72
CA GLU A 602 70.67 -41.46 -22.65
C GLU A 602 71.02 -42.91 -23.07
N GLY A 603 71.37 -43.13 -24.34
CA GLY A 603 71.76 -44.43 -24.85
C GLY A 603 70.59 -45.37 -25.14
N ALA A 604 69.39 -44.83 -25.39
CA ALA A 604 68.18 -45.59 -25.68
C ALA A 604 68.15 -46.26 -27.07
N PHE A 605 69.18 -46.07 -27.91
CA PHE A 605 69.23 -46.59 -29.27
C PHE A 605 70.51 -47.40 -29.52
N GLU A 606 70.39 -48.51 -30.26
CA GLU A 606 71.52 -49.41 -30.54
C GLU A 606 72.49 -48.85 -31.62
N SER A 607 72.07 -47.85 -32.39
CA SER A 607 72.93 -47.23 -33.41
C SER A 607 72.55 -45.80 -33.78
N ASP A 608 73.55 -45.00 -34.18
CA ASP A 608 73.35 -43.65 -34.72
C ASP A 608 72.43 -43.64 -35.96
N ASP A 609 72.35 -44.75 -36.70
CA ASP A 609 71.50 -44.86 -37.88
C ASP A 609 70.01 -44.99 -37.50
N ALA A 610 69.69 -45.61 -36.36
CA ALA A 610 68.34 -45.68 -35.81
C ALA A 610 67.84 -44.28 -35.43
N VAL A 611 68.63 -43.52 -34.67
CA VAL A 611 68.36 -42.12 -34.29
C VAL A 611 68.19 -41.24 -35.52
N ARG A 612 69.14 -41.33 -36.47
CA ARG A 612 69.11 -40.50 -37.69
C ARG A 612 67.85 -40.75 -38.52
N SER A 613 67.36 -41.99 -38.58
CA SER A 613 66.15 -42.31 -39.34
C SER A 613 64.90 -41.67 -38.74
N LEU A 614 64.75 -41.67 -37.40
CA LEU A 614 63.66 -41.01 -36.69
C LEU A 614 63.71 -39.49 -36.86
N ILE A 615 64.86 -38.87 -36.62
CA ILE A 615 65.04 -37.41 -36.77
C ILE A 615 64.78 -36.98 -38.21
N THR A 616 65.25 -37.76 -39.21
CA THR A 616 65.02 -37.43 -40.63
C THR A 616 63.52 -37.45 -40.96
N HIS A 617 62.79 -38.42 -40.40
CA HIS A 617 61.37 -38.56 -40.62
C HIS A 617 60.58 -37.44 -39.93
N LEU A 618 60.86 -37.15 -38.65
CA LEU A 618 60.25 -36.05 -37.92
C LEU A 618 60.61 -34.67 -38.50
N THR A 619 61.80 -34.49 -39.06
CA THR A 619 62.15 -33.25 -39.77
C THR A 619 61.26 -33.03 -41.00
N ALA A 620 60.81 -34.11 -41.66
CA ALA A 620 59.85 -34.00 -42.74
C ALA A 620 58.45 -33.65 -42.22
N VAL A 621 58.02 -34.25 -41.09
CA VAL A 621 56.76 -33.92 -40.41
C VAL A 621 56.74 -32.46 -39.97
N SER A 622 57.80 -31.99 -39.30
CA SER A 622 57.96 -30.59 -38.85
C SER A 622 57.84 -29.60 -40.02
N ARG A 623 58.40 -29.92 -41.19
CA ARG A 623 58.20 -29.09 -42.39
C ARG A 623 56.74 -29.08 -42.87
N TYR A 624 56.01 -30.18 -42.72
CA TYR A 624 54.59 -30.20 -43.06
C TYR A 624 53.76 -29.39 -42.05
N GLU A 625 54.12 -29.41 -40.76
CA GLU A 625 53.53 -28.54 -39.74
C GLU A 625 53.76 -27.05 -40.07
N GLU A 626 55.02 -26.65 -40.33
CA GLU A 626 55.39 -25.27 -40.70
C GLU A 626 54.65 -24.77 -41.96
N ASN A 627 54.24 -25.69 -42.84
CA ASN A 627 53.52 -25.39 -44.07
C ASN A 627 52.00 -25.66 -43.97
N ASN A 628 51.47 -25.91 -42.77
CA ASN A 628 50.05 -26.18 -42.49
C ASN A 628 49.45 -27.28 -43.40
N GLN A 629 50.17 -28.38 -43.62
CA GLN A 629 49.72 -29.48 -44.47
C GLN A 629 49.12 -30.64 -43.63
N ALA A 630 47.97 -30.42 -42.98
CA ALA A 630 47.35 -31.34 -42.02
C ALA A 630 47.29 -32.82 -42.46
N GLU A 631 46.76 -33.12 -43.65
CA GLU A 631 46.72 -34.51 -44.18
C GLU A 631 48.11 -35.15 -44.29
N LYS A 632 49.14 -34.36 -44.58
CA LYS A 632 50.52 -34.84 -44.65
C LYS A 632 51.15 -34.99 -43.27
N VAL A 633 50.82 -34.12 -42.31
CA VAL A 633 51.26 -34.27 -40.93
C VAL A 633 50.73 -35.60 -40.39
N ILE A 634 49.40 -35.82 -40.46
CA ILE A 634 48.77 -37.07 -40.00
C ILE A 634 49.40 -38.29 -40.68
N SER A 635 49.42 -38.34 -42.02
CA SER A 635 49.89 -39.54 -42.74
C SER A 635 51.39 -39.81 -42.56
N HIS A 636 52.22 -38.77 -42.43
CA HIS A 636 53.64 -38.98 -42.17
C HIS A 636 53.92 -39.31 -40.70
N THR A 637 53.13 -38.82 -39.75
CA THR A 637 53.22 -39.24 -38.34
C THR A 637 52.73 -40.69 -38.15
N GLU A 638 51.70 -41.14 -38.87
CA GLU A 638 51.35 -42.58 -38.91
C GLU A 638 52.49 -43.43 -39.48
N SER A 639 53.18 -42.93 -40.51
CA SER A 639 54.36 -43.61 -41.06
C SER A 639 55.55 -43.59 -40.10
N PHE A 640 55.63 -42.58 -39.22
CA PHE A 640 56.64 -42.49 -38.16
C PHE A 640 56.37 -43.54 -37.08
N LYS A 641 55.11 -43.76 -36.69
CA LYS A 641 54.72 -44.86 -35.79
C LYS A 641 55.14 -46.23 -36.32
N GLN A 642 54.90 -46.49 -37.61
CA GLN A 642 55.37 -47.74 -38.25
C GLN A 642 56.89 -47.87 -38.23
N LEU A 643 57.63 -46.76 -38.28
CA LEU A 643 59.08 -46.77 -38.15
C LEU A 643 59.49 -47.09 -36.70
N LEU A 644 58.80 -46.54 -35.70
CA LEU A 644 59.01 -46.89 -34.29
C LEU A 644 58.75 -48.38 -34.04
N ASP A 645 57.62 -48.92 -34.51
CA ASP A 645 57.28 -50.36 -34.40
C ASP A 645 58.41 -51.21 -34.99
N HIS A 646 58.92 -50.82 -36.16
CA HIS A 646 60.01 -51.54 -36.81
C HIS A 646 61.32 -51.48 -36.01
N GLN A 647 61.62 -50.35 -35.36
CA GLN A 647 62.81 -50.25 -34.52
C GLN A 647 62.68 -51.08 -33.26
N GLU A 648 61.51 -51.08 -32.62
CA GLU A 648 61.22 -51.88 -31.42
C GLU A 648 61.31 -53.39 -31.72
N GLU A 649 60.64 -53.85 -32.80
CA GLU A 649 60.67 -55.27 -33.22
C GLU A 649 62.08 -55.80 -33.51
N ASN A 650 63.01 -54.92 -33.89
CA ASN A 650 64.40 -55.26 -34.20
C ASN A 650 65.36 -54.89 -33.05
N GLU A 651 64.84 -54.61 -31.86
CA GLU A 651 65.60 -54.27 -30.64
C GLU A 651 66.55 -53.07 -30.85
N MET A 652 66.17 -52.09 -31.69
CA MET A 652 66.99 -50.92 -32.03
C MET A 652 66.71 -49.68 -31.16
N ILE A 653 65.64 -49.69 -30.39
CA ILE A 653 65.18 -48.65 -29.45
C ILE A 653 64.76 -49.32 -28.13
N SER A 654 64.91 -48.65 -26.99
CA SER A 654 64.38 -49.13 -25.70
C SER A 654 62.86 -49.00 -25.62
N ASP A 655 62.23 -49.89 -24.85
CA ASP A 655 60.77 -49.87 -24.58
C ASP A 655 60.30 -48.50 -24.07
N GLU A 656 61.07 -47.86 -23.17
CA GLU A 656 60.74 -46.55 -22.60
C GLU A 656 60.73 -45.41 -23.64
N ALA A 657 61.73 -45.39 -24.54
CA ALA A 657 61.78 -44.38 -25.60
C ALA A 657 60.73 -44.66 -26.69
N TYR A 658 60.43 -45.94 -26.97
CA TYR A 658 59.36 -46.32 -27.88
C TYR A 658 57.99 -45.85 -27.36
N ASP A 659 57.63 -46.22 -26.12
CA ASP A 659 56.33 -45.89 -25.54
C ASP A 659 56.09 -44.37 -25.51
N SER A 660 57.11 -43.60 -25.11
CA SER A 660 57.04 -42.13 -25.07
C SER A 660 56.86 -41.53 -26.47
N LEU A 661 57.71 -41.89 -27.44
CA LEU A 661 57.66 -41.31 -28.78
C LEU A 661 56.41 -41.75 -29.56
N TYR A 662 55.89 -42.95 -29.27
CA TYR A 662 54.66 -43.45 -29.88
C TYR A 662 53.43 -42.72 -29.33
N SER A 663 53.39 -42.46 -28.02
CA SER A 663 52.36 -41.63 -27.39
C SER A 663 52.39 -40.20 -27.92
N ASP A 664 53.56 -39.58 -28.03
CA ASP A 664 53.71 -38.24 -28.62
C ASP A 664 53.22 -38.21 -30.07
N ALA A 665 53.49 -39.26 -30.84
CA ALA A 665 53.01 -39.38 -32.21
C ALA A 665 51.48 -39.50 -32.30
N GLU A 666 50.82 -40.12 -31.32
CA GLU A 666 49.36 -40.18 -31.25
C GLU A 666 48.75 -38.82 -30.95
N SER A 667 49.25 -38.14 -29.93
CA SER A 667 48.83 -36.77 -29.59
C SER A 667 49.06 -35.79 -30.74
N LEU A 668 50.18 -35.92 -31.47
CA LEU A 668 50.45 -35.10 -32.65
C LEU A 668 49.44 -35.38 -33.79
N ILE A 669 49.00 -36.63 -33.95
CA ILE A 669 47.96 -36.95 -34.94
C ILE A 669 46.62 -36.34 -34.51
N GLU A 670 46.23 -36.48 -33.24
CA GLU A 670 44.98 -35.93 -32.71
C GLU A 670 44.93 -34.40 -32.83
N ASN A 671 46.04 -33.71 -32.57
CA ASN A 671 46.14 -32.25 -32.71
C ASN A 671 45.92 -31.73 -34.15
N TRP A 672 46.10 -32.58 -35.16
CA TRP A 672 46.00 -32.20 -36.58
C TRP A 672 44.78 -32.78 -37.30
N GLN A 673 43.94 -33.55 -36.60
CA GLN A 673 42.64 -34.06 -37.08
C GLN A 673 41.55 -32.99 -37.01
#